data_AF-A0A7J5AMA1-F1
#
_entry.id   AF-A0A7J5AMA1-F1
#
_cell.length_a   1.000
_cell.length_b   1.000
_cell.length_c   1.000
_cell.angle_alpha   90.00
_cell.angle_beta   90.00
_cell.angle_gamma   90.00
#
_symmetry.space_group_name_H-M   'P 1'
#
loop_
_entity.id
_entity.type
_entity.pdbx_description
1 polymer ?
#
loop_
_entity_poly.entity_id
_entity_poly.type
_entity_poly.pdbx_seq_one_letter_code
_entity_poly.pdbx_strand_id
1 'polypeptide(L)'
;MILKKVPYIMLLLISISVVSQNMKEGFTYLETGKYKQAETFFKEILEDYPTNKTARLCYGRAVGLNGDAKKAKNIFINLLKDYENDFEVKLNYAESLLWDKSFSDAKSYYKKLIDEDSKSFSALLGYANTLSNLKEYEDAIVYINKALEVSPGNPNALTSKKFIYLGYAYQQQQLQDYPKAESILKKNLTFFNNDQQTLFNLANLYLIANELDKAEEIYTLLEKKEESKLAALNGLALVSHLNGKEPDALNTSKKAYDLLSDSSSPTIIQQTKERYVQALIWNKKFKDAESLINNLVKEYPNENWVLSLRATLNIYRSDFKKSVADYNLILENDSSSFDGNLGKANALKALGNYDNAYKSAENTLVFYKNQKDASNFIKKLDESFTPFIDNKASYSFDNGDNEAYSYTAKIEFPLSTRFKVLGNYNFRTTKNTVSNIKATSNNFLVGISYDLLGNLNFSGSVGITSSKAETKSFNQILSDVSFNYKPFKLQNLKVGYKREIQNFNAELINREIVLNNFYANYSLNTNFNVGLFSQYFYTTQSDDNARNLLFASLYYNIMNKPSIKAGFNFQNISFKNQVPAIYFSPSKFNAYEVFVNIIRNEVAIKSEEWFYELTAATGFQFIENDAKQSTYRVQAKLGYKISDRSLVNIFASQSNIASATASGFRFTEIGVRFKWLLLKKPIFKKKEQKN
;
A
#
# COMPACT_ATOMS: atom_id res chain seq x y z
N MET A 1 -35.86 -98.75 70.29
CA MET A 1 -34.43 -99.02 70.57
C MET A 1 -33.60 -98.30 69.52
N ILE A 2 -32.69 -97.38 69.90
CA ILE A 2 -31.57 -96.80 69.07
C ILE A 2 -32.02 -95.93 67.85
N LEU A 3 -31.90 -94.58 67.89
CA LEU A 3 -30.85 -93.70 67.27
C LEU A 3 -30.69 -93.86 65.73
N LYS A 4 -30.51 -92.86 64.82
CA LYS A 4 -30.18 -91.39 64.71
C LYS A 4 -30.74 -90.90 63.33
N LYS A 5 -30.78 -89.65 62.79
CA LYS A 5 -30.30 -88.23 62.97
C LYS A 5 -31.54 -87.29 62.76
N VAL A 6 -31.64 -85.95 62.98
CA VAL A 6 -30.85 -84.68 62.78
C VAL A 6 -30.98 -84.04 61.36
N PRO A 7 -31.28 -82.71 61.20
CA PRO A 7 -31.95 -82.14 60.00
C PRO A 7 -31.25 -80.91 59.32
N TYR A 8 -31.99 -80.22 58.42
CA TYR A 8 -31.73 -78.94 57.71
C TYR A 8 -30.75 -78.87 56.53
N ILE A 9 -31.19 -78.17 55.46
CA ILE A 9 -30.45 -77.16 54.66
C ILE A 9 -31.48 -76.35 53.84
N MET A 10 -31.35 -75.02 53.80
CA MET A 10 -32.10 -74.13 52.89
C MET A 10 -31.32 -72.81 52.72
N LEU A 11 -30.50 -72.70 51.66
CA LEU A 11 -29.73 -71.53 51.21
C LEU A 11 -29.13 -71.92 49.84
N LEU A 12 -28.84 -71.06 48.85
CA LEU A 12 -29.18 -69.65 48.60
C LEU A 12 -29.07 -69.43 47.07
N LEU A 13 -29.95 -68.63 46.46
CA LEU A 13 -29.75 -68.18 45.07
C LEU A 13 -28.86 -66.94 45.06
N ILE A 14 -27.69 -67.03 44.44
CA ILE A 14 -26.78 -65.88 44.23
C ILE A 14 -26.93 -65.40 42.78
N SER A 15 -27.61 -64.27 42.59
CA SER A 15 -27.58 -63.53 41.33
C SER A 15 -26.30 -62.70 41.25
N ILE A 16 -25.38 -63.05 40.36
CA ILE A 16 -24.17 -62.27 40.10
C ILE A 16 -24.55 -61.01 39.31
N SER A 17 -24.70 -59.89 40.02
CA SER A 17 -24.77 -58.56 39.41
C SER A 17 -23.38 -58.15 38.91
N VAL A 18 -23.17 -58.17 37.59
CA VAL A 18 -21.93 -57.64 37.00
C VAL A 18 -21.90 -56.13 37.20
N VAL A 19 -21.01 -55.65 38.08
CA VAL A 19 -20.87 -54.22 38.38
C VAL A 19 -20.19 -53.53 37.21
N SER A 20 -20.98 -52.79 36.41
CA SER A 20 -20.45 -51.87 35.41
C SER A 20 -19.74 -50.71 36.09
N GLN A 21 -18.54 -50.36 35.61
CA GLN A 21 -17.75 -49.25 36.13
C GLN A 21 -18.44 -47.92 35.77
N ASN A 22 -18.68 -47.06 36.76
CA ASN A 22 -19.44 -45.83 36.59
C ASN A 22 -18.63 -44.73 35.87
N MET A 23 -18.51 -44.84 34.55
CA MET A 23 -17.77 -43.87 33.71
C MET A 23 -18.57 -42.61 33.33
N LYS A 24 -19.83 -42.48 33.79
CA LYS A 24 -20.76 -41.43 33.33
C LYS A 24 -20.27 -40.01 33.60
N GLU A 25 -19.57 -39.81 34.71
CA GLU A 25 -18.98 -38.51 35.06
C GLU A 25 -17.83 -38.14 34.11
N GLY A 26 -16.92 -39.07 33.83
CA GLY A 26 -15.86 -38.91 32.83
C GLY A 26 -16.40 -38.61 31.42
N PHE A 27 -17.46 -39.29 30.98
CA PHE A 27 -18.13 -38.97 29.71
C PHE A 27 -18.69 -37.55 29.73
N THR A 28 -19.33 -37.15 30.83
CA THR A 28 -19.85 -35.78 31.01
C THR A 28 -18.72 -34.74 30.97
N TYR A 29 -17.54 -35.04 31.53
CA TYR A 29 -16.36 -34.17 31.42
C TYR A 29 -15.84 -34.03 29.98
N LEU A 30 -15.85 -35.10 29.17
CA LEU A 30 -15.50 -35.03 27.75
C LEU A 30 -16.53 -34.21 26.96
N GLU A 31 -17.82 -34.48 27.13
CA GLU A 31 -18.92 -33.82 26.42
C GLU A 31 -19.04 -32.33 26.76
N THR A 32 -18.75 -31.94 28.01
CA THR A 32 -18.80 -30.53 28.46
C THR A 32 -17.47 -29.78 28.32
N GLY A 33 -16.49 -30.33 27.59
CA GLY A 33 -15.22 -29.66 27.29
C GLY A 33 -14.23 -29.56 28.46
N LYS A 34 -14.51 -30.26 29.58
CA LYS A 34 -13.70 -30.25 30.81
C LYS A 34 -12.55 -31.25 30.73
N TYR A 35 -11.76 -31.16 29.66
CA TYR A 35 -10.80 -32.21 29.27
C TYR A 35 -9.76 -32.54 30.35
N LYS A 36 -9.31 -31.55 31.14
CA LYS A 36 -8.42 -31.79 32.29
C LYS A 36 -9.07 -32.63 33.39
N GLN A 37 -10.37 -32.47 33.65
CA GLN A 37 -11.10 -33.29 34.62
C GLN A 37 -11.35 -34.70 34.07
N ALA A 38 -11.65 -34.82 32.77
CA ALA A 38 -11.72 -36.11 32.09
C ALA A 38 -10.37 -36.86 32.13
N GLU A 39 -9.24 -36.16 31.94
CA GLU A 39 -7.92 -36.77 31.98
C GLU A 39 -7.61 -37.35 33.37
N THR A 40 -7.87 -36.60 34.44
CA THR A 40 -7.74 -37.12 35.81
C THR A 40 -8.66 -38.30 36.07
N PHE A 41 -9.96 -38.16 35.79
CA PHE A 41 -10.96 -39.20 36.03
C PHE A 41 -10.63 -40.51 35.31
N PHE A 42 -10.31 -40.46 34.01
CA PHE A 42 -9.96 -41.67 33.28
C PHE A 42 -8.57 -42.20 33.61
N LYS A 43 -7.66 -41.39 34.17
CA LYS A 43 -6.40 -41.90 34.75
C LYS A 43 -6.68 -42.74 35.99
N GLU A 44 -7.48 -42.24 36.92
CA GLU A 44 -7.83 -42.93 38.18
C GLU A 44 -8.51 -44.28 37.91
N ILE A 45 -9.47 -44.33 36.99
CA ILE A 45 -10.11 -45.59 36.55
C ILE A 45 -9.10 -46.59 35.95
N LEU A 46 -7.99 -46.12 35.36
CA LEU A 46 -6.93 -46.97 34.80
C LEU A 46 -5.88 -47.43 35.81
N GLU A 47 -5.90 -46.94 37.05
CA GLU A 47 -5.06 -47.46 38.14
C GLU A 47 -5.63 -48.78 38.66
N ASP A 48 -6.96 -48.85 38.84
CA ASP A 48 -7.67 -50.09 39.18
C ASP A 48 -7.87 -51.03 37.96
N TYR A 49 -8.12 -50.48 36.78
CA TYR A 49 -8.52 -51.24 35.58
C TYR A 49 -7.65 -50.94 34.33
N PRO A 50 -6.32 -51.16 34.39
CA PRO A 50 -5.37 -50.71 33.36
C PRO A 50 -5.60 -51.27 31.95
N THR A 51 -6.34 -52.38 31.82
CA THR A 51 -6.66 -53.01 30.53
C THR A 51 -8.01 -52.58 29.93
N ASN A 52 -8.83 -51.76 30.62
CA ASN A 52 -10.16 -51.40 30.13
C ASN A 52 -10.10 -50.55 28.84
N LYS A 53 -10.55 -51.11 27.71
CA LYS A 53 -10.59 -50.45 26.38
C LYS A 53 -11.24 -49.06 26.43
N THR A 54 -12.43 -48.95 27.02
CA THR A 54 -13.23 -47.71 27.06
C THR A 54 -12.54 -46.64 27.88
N ALA A 55 -12.02 -46.97 29.07
CA ALA A 55 -11.27 -46.03 29.89
C ALA A 55 -9.98 -45.58 29.18
N ARG A 56 -9.24 -46.49 28.52
CA ARG A 56 -8.04 -46.18 27.74
C ARG A 56 -8.35 -45.26 26.54
N LEU A 57 -9.43 -45.51 25.81
CA LEU A 57 -9.92 -44.67 24.72
C LEU A 57 -10.25 -43.27 25.23
N CYS A 58 -11.09 -43.18 26.26
CA CYS A 58 -11.52 -41.90 26.82
C CYS A 58 -10.37 -41.13 27.49
N TYR A 59 -9.39 -41.82 28.09
CA TYR A 59 -8.14 -41.21 28.55
C TYR A 59 -7.35 -40.61 27.39
N GLY A 60 -7.11 -41.37 26.32
CA GLY A 60 -6.41 -40.86 25.12
C GLY A 60 -7.11 -39.65 24.49
N ARG A 61 -8.44 -39.65 24.45
CA ARG A 61 -9.24 -38.50 23.96
C ARG A 61 -9.13 -37.30 24.90
N ALA A 62 -9.24 -37.51 26.21
CA ALA A 62 -9.10 -36.44 27.20
C ALA A 62 -7.71 -35.79 27.13
N VAL A 63 -6.64 -36.58 27.12
CA VAL A 63 -5.25 -36.14 26.98
C VAL A 63 -5.04 -35.28 25.73
N GLY A 64 -5.56 -35.73 24.58
CA GLY A 64 -5.39 -35.02 23.31
C GLY A 64 -6.16 -33.70 23.24
N LEU A 65 -7.41 -33.70 23.71
CA LEU A 65 -8.26 -32.50 23.77
C LEU A 65 -7.81 -31.52 24.88
N ASN A 66 -7.13 -32.00 25.92
CA ASN A 66 -6.43 -31.19 26.92
C ASN A 66 -5.07 -30.62 26.41
N GLY A 67 -4.65 -30.99 25.19
CA GLY A 67 -3.54 -30.36 24.46
C GLY A 67 -2.30 -31.23 24.26
N ASP A 68 -2.15 -32.36 24.95
CA ASP A 68 -0.99 -33.25 24.78
C ASP A 68 -1.25 -34.30 23.68
N ALA A 69 -1.31 -33.82 22.45
CA ALA A 69 -1.56 -34.65 21.28
C ALA A 69 -0.52 -35.76 21.07
N LYS A 70 0.73 -35.56 21.53
CA LYS A 70 1.81 -36.55 21.41
C LYS A 70 1.61 -37.72 22.36
N LYS A 71 1.25 -37.45 23.62
CA LYS A 71 0.87 -38.47 24.59
C LYS A 71 -0.40 -39.19 24.16
N ALA A 72 -1.41 -38.49 23.62
CA ALA A 72 -2.61 -39.10 23.04
C ALA A 72 -2.26 -40.07 21.90
N LYS A 73 -1.47 -39.62 20.91
CA LYS A 73 -0.98 -40.46 19.80
C LYS A 73 -0.26 -41.72 20.30
N ASN A 74 0.59 -41.60 21.32
CA ASN A 74 1.25 -42.76 21.94
C ASN A 74 0.27 -43.72 22.67
N ILE A 75 -0.76 -43.21 23.34
CA ILE A 75 -1.83 -44.02 23.95
C ILE A 75 -2.57 -44.82 22.88
N PHE A 76 -2.92 -44.19 21.76
CA PHE A 76 -3.61 -44.87 20.65
C PHE A 76 -2.72 -45.82 19.85
N ILE A 77 -1.42 -45.55 19.69
CA ILE A 77 -0.45 -46.52 19.14
C ILE A 77 -0.41 -47.80 20.00
N ASN A 78 -0.49 -47.67 21.33
CA ASN A 78 -0.51 -48.85 22.20
C ASN A 78 -1.87 -49.56 22.20
N LEU A 79 -3.00 -48.84 22.16
CA LEU A 79 -4.31 -49.44 21.95
C LEU A 79 -4.39 -50.20 20.60
N LEU A 80 -3.80 -49.67 19.53
CA LEU A 80 -3.83 -50.28 18.21
C LEU A 80 -3.00 -51.57 18.12
N LYS A 81 -2.05 -51.81 19.03
CA LYS A 81 -1.36 -53.12 19.16
C LYS A 81 -2.27 -54.17 19.80
N ASP A 82 -3.04 -53.77 20.82
CA ASP A 82 -3.91 -54.68 21.57
C ASP A 82 -5.23 -54.96 20.84
N TYR A 83 -5.64 -54.05 19.95
CA TYR A 83 -6.92 -54.06 19.24
C TYR A 83 -6.75 -53.71 17.74
N GLU A 84 -5.81 -54.36 17.06
CA GLU A 84 -5.42 -54.04 15.66
C GLU A 84 -6.59 -53.97 14.64
N ASN A 85 -7.63 -54.78 14.84
CA ASN A 85 -8.79 -54.86 13.95
C ASN A 85 -9.99 -54.01 14.43
N ASP A 86 -9.87 -53.29 15.54
CA ASP A 86 -10.98 -52.52 16.12
C ASP A 86 -11.10 -51.13 15.47
N PHE A 87 -12.19 -50.93 14.71
CA PHE A 87 -12.39 -49.72 13.91
C PHE A 87 -12.53 -48.44 14.74
N GLU A 88 -13.02 -48.52 15.99
CA GLU A 88 -13.05 -47.37 16.91
C GLU A 88 -11.64 -46.97 17.35
N VAL A 89 -10.78 -47.94 17.69
CA VAL A 89 -9.37 -47.69 18.02
C VAL A 89 -8.62 -47.12 16.81
N LYS A 90 -8.83 -47.66 15.61
CA LYS A 90 -8.28 -47.13 14.35
C LYS A 90 -8.71 -45.67 14.11
N LEU A 91 -10.00 -45.35 14.30
CA LEU A 91 -10.52 -43.98 14.17
C LEU A 91 -9.88 -43.01 15.18
N ASN A 92 -9.76 -43.40 16.44
CA ASN A 92 -9.17 -42.55 17.48
C ASN A 92 -7.67 -42.33 17.25
N TYR A 93 -6.94 -43.34 16.75
CA TYR A 93 -5.57 -43.15 16.29
C TYR A 93 -5.49 -42.13 15.14
N ALA A 94 -6.37 -42.23 14.14
CA ALA A 94 -6.44 -41.25 13.04
C ALA A 94 -6.75 -39.82 13.53
N GLU A 95 -7.64 -39.67 14.50
CA GLU A 95 -7.96 -38.37 15.12
C GLU A 95 -6.77 -37.80 15.90
N SER A 96 -5.99 -38.65 16.57
CA SER A 96 -4.77 -38.21 17.25
C SER A 96 -3.68 -37.71 16.29
N LEU A 97 -3.63 -38.20 15.05
CA LEU A 97 -2.74 -37.67 14.00
C LEU A 97 -3.14 -36.25 13.56
N LEU A 98 -4.43 -35.91 13.58
CA LEU A 98 -4.90 -34.54 13.37
C LEU A 98 -4.48 -33.61 14.53
N TRP A 99 -4.66 -34.03 15.77
CA TRP A 99 -4.27 -33.25 16.95
C TRP A 99 -2.75 -33.01 16.99
N ASP A 100 -1.94 -34.02 16.64
CA ASP A 100 -0.48 -33.94 16.54
C ASP A 100 -0.01 -33.20 15.27
N LYS A 101 -0.94 -32.67 14.46
CA LYS A 101 -0.69 -31.96 13.18
C LYS A 101 0.10 -32.80 12.16
N SER A 102 0.10 -34.11 12.32
CA SER A 102 0.66 -35.10 11.39
C SER A 102 -0.27 -35.31 10.19
N PHE A 103 -0.61 -34.22 9.50
CA PHE A 103 -1.69 -34.21 8.51
C PHE A 103 -1.47 -35.17 7.33
N SER A 104 -0.21 -35.37 6.90
CA SER A 104 0.13 -36.35 5.84
C SER A 104 -0.14 -37.80 6.28
N ASP A 105 0.21 -38.14 7.52
CA ASP A 105 -0.05 -39.46 8.10
C ASP A 105 -1.54 -39.67 8.28
N ALA A 106 -2.23 -38.65 8.82
CA ALA A 106 -3.69 -38.64 8.97
C ALA A 106 -4.39 -38.87 7.62
N LYS A 107 -3.92 -38.24 6.53
CA LYS A 107 -4.49 -38.42 5.19
C LYS A 107 -4.36 -39.87 4.74
N SER A 108 -3.15 -40.42 4.80
CA SER A 108 -2.87 -41.80 4.43
C SER A 108 -3.61 -42.83 5.30
N TYR A 109 -3.86 -42.51 6.57
CA TYR A 109 -4.55 -43.42 7.49
C TYR A 109 -6.08 -43.33 7.38
N TYR A 110 -6.68 -42.14 7.40
CA TYR A 110 -8.13 -41.98 7.19
C TYR A 110 -8.58 -42.50 5.83
N LYS A 111 -7.74 -42.39 4.79
CA LYS A 111 -8.04 -43.00 3.48
C LYS A 111 -8.27 -44.52 3.61
N LYS A 112 -7.42 -45.24 4.35
CA LYS A 112 -7.61 -46.68 4.65
C LYS A 112 -8.90 -46.94 5.40
N LEU A 113 -9.30 -46.07 6.34
CA LEU A 113 -10.55 -46.23 7.08
C LEU A 113 -11.80 -46.01 6.22
N ILE A 114 -11.71 -45.18 5.18
CA ILE A 114 -12.76 -45.02 4.15
C ILE A 114 -12.77 -46.20 3.17
N ASP A 115 -11.64 -46.86 2.95
CA ASP A 115 -11.57 -48.09 2.16
C ASP A 115 -12.03 -49.34 2.94
N GLU A 116 -11.98 -49.28 4.28
CA GLU A 116 -12.52 -50.29 5.21
C GLU A 116 -14.03 -50.09 5.47
N ASP A 117 -14.48 -48.86 5.76
CA ASP A 117 -15.89 -48.46 5.78
C ASP A 117 -16.13 -47.14 5.05
N SER A 118 -16.55 -47.26 3.79
CA SER A 118 -16.90 -46.13 2.91
C SER A 118 -18.08 -45.27 3.38
N LYS A 119 -18.84 -45.72 4.39
CA LYS A 119 -19.96 -45.00 5.00
C LYS A 119 -19.68 -44.55 6.44
N SER A 120 -18.45 -44.69 6.94
CA SER A 120 -18.10 -44.20 8.26
C SER A 120 -18.14 -42.66 8.30
N PHE A 121 -19.16 -42.10 8.95
CA PHE A 121 -19.29 -40.65 9.14
C PHE A 121 -18.00 -40.03 9.72
N SER A 122 -17.44 -40.66 10.76
CA SER A 122 -16.24 -40.18 11.44
C SER A 122 -14.99 -40.26 10.56
N ALA A 123 -14.84 -41.29 9.72
CA ALA A 123 -13.72 -41.37 8.79
C ALA A 123 -13.84 -40.32 7.66
N LEU A 124 -15.03 -40.16 7.09
CA LEU A 124 -15.31 -39.16 6.04
C LEU A 124 -15.10 -37.72 6.55
N LEU A 125 -15.60 -37.41 7.75
CA LEU A 125 -15.41 -36.11 8.41
C LEU A 125 -13.94 -35.84 8.75
N GLY A 126 -13.25 -36.82 9.35
CA GLY A 126 -11.83 -36.73 9.69
C GLY A 126 -10.94 -36.55 8.46
N TYR A 127 -11.22 -37.27 7.38
CA TYR A 127 -10.50 -37.12 6.12
C TYR A 127 -10.73 -35.74 5.48
N ALA A 128 -11.98 -35.26 5.41
CA ALA A 128 -12.29 -33.92 4.91
C ALA A 128 -11.58 -32.81 5.71
N ASN A 129 -11.55 -32.94 7.04
CA ASN A 129 -10.83 -32.01 7.91
C ASN A 129 -9.31 -32.13 7.76
N THR A 130 -8.78 -33.32 7.46
CA THR A 130 -7.36 -33.49 7.12
C THR A 130 -7.00 -32.78 5.82
N LEU A 131 -7.77 -33.00 4.76
CA LEU A 131 -7.60 -32.35 3.45
C LEU A 131 -7.69 -30.81 3.59
N SER A 132 -8.61 -30.31 4.41
CA SER A 132 -8.74 -28.87 4.73
C SER A 132 -7.46 -28.29 5.37
N ASN A 133 -6.85 -29.00 6.31
CA ASN A 133 -5.58 -28.58 6.93
C ASN A 133 -4.39 -28.62 5.95
N LEU A 134 -4.40 -29.57 5.00
CA LEU A 134 -3.45 -29.64 3.88
C LEU A 134 -3.75 -28.61 2.77
N LYS A 135 -4.85 -27.86 2.87
CA LYS A 135 -5.34 -26.89 1.87
C LYS A 135 -5.79 -27.51 0.55
N GLU A 136 -6.09 -28.81 0.57
CA GLU A 136 -6.68 -29.60 -0.51
C GLU A 136 -8.21 -29.44 -0.50
N TYR A 137 -8.68 -28.19 -0.57
CA TYR A 137 -10.07 -27.85 -0.27
C TYR A 137 -11.08 -28.42 -1.27
N GLU A 138 -10.67 -28.61 -2.53
CA GLU A 138 -11.53 -29.16 -3.59
C GLU A 138 -11.92 -30.63 -3.26
N ASP A 139 -10.98 -31.46 -2.83
CA ASP A 139 -11.26 -32.80 -2.28
C ASP A 139 -11.95 -32.73 -0.91
N ALA A 140 -11.59 -31.79 -0.03
CA ALA A 140 -12.26 -31.62 1.26
C ALA A 140 -13.77 -31.37 1.10
N ILE A 141 -14.17 -30.62 0.07
CA ILE A 141 -15.58 -30.39 -0.29
C ILE A 141 -16.26 -31.70 -0.74
N VAL A 142 -15.57 -32.57 -1.49
CA VAL A 142 -16.10 -33.88 -1.90
C VAL A 142 -16.37 -34.76 -0.67
N TYR A 143 -15.39 -34.90 0.23
CA TYR A 143 -15.53 -35.81 1.38
C TYR A 143 -16.44 -35.26 2.49
N ILE A 144 -16.54 -33.93 2.69
CA ILE A 144 -17.50 -33.37 3.64
C ILE A 144 -18.95 -33.49 3.14
N ASN A 145 -19.18 -33.49 1.81
CA ASN A 145 -20.49 -33.79 1.24
C ASN A 145 -20.86 -35.27 1.48
N LYS A 146 -19.94 -36.22 1.28
CA LYS A 146 -20.16 -37.64 1.64
C LYS A 146 -20.49 -37.83 3.13
N ALA A 147 -19.81 -37.11 4.03
CA ALA A 147 -20.15 -37.13 5.45
C ALA A 147 -21.58 -36.62 5.71
N LEU A 148 -22.03 -35.60 4.97
CA LEU A 148 -23.41 -35.07 5.04
C LEU A 148 -24.44 -35.95 4.31
N GLU A 149 -24.04 -36.81 3.39
CA GLU A 149 -24.90 -37.86 2.81
C GLU A 149 -25.17 -38.97 3.84
N VAL A 150 -24.17 -39.34 4.64
CA VAL A 150 -24.31 -40.32 5.75
C VAL A 150 -25.07 -39.72 6.95
N SER A 151 -24.81 -38.47 7.30
CA SER A 151 -25.49 -37.77 8.41
C SER A 151 -26.02 -36.40 7.95
N PRO A 152 -27.20 -36.36 7.29
CA PRO A 152 -27.81 -35.13 6.82
C PRO A 152 -28.03 -34.12 7.96
N GLY A 153 -27.61 -32.88 7.72
CA GLY A 153 -27.77 -31.78 8.68
C GLY A 153 -26.83 -31.80 9.90
N ASN A 154 -25.86 -32.73 9.97
CA ASN A 154 -24.97 -32.87 11.13
C ASN A 154 -24.21 -31.55 11.45
N PRO A 155 -24.35 -30.96 12.66
CA PRO A 155 -23.76 -29.67 12.99
C PRO A 155 -22.23 -29.62 12.87
N ASN A 156 -21.53 -30.71 13.18
CA ASN A 156 -20.06 -30.76 13.12
C ASN A 156 -19.57 -30.82 11.67
N ALA A 157 -20.27 -31.57 10.81
CA ALA A 157 -19.96 -31.62 9.38
C ALA A 157 -20.35 -30.31 8.66
N LEU A 158 -21.46 -29.68 9.04
CA LEU A 158 -21.82 -28.33 8.54
C LEU A 158 -20.79 -27.28 8.97
N THR A 159 -20.37 -27.27 10.24
CA THR A 159 -19.33 -26.36 10.74
C THR A 159 -18.00 -26.57 10.01
N SER A 160 -17.60 -27.83 9.82
CA SER A 160 -16.41 -28.20 9.05
C SER A 160 -16.51 -27.70 7.59
N LYS A 161 -17.67 -27.90 6.95
CA LYS A 161 -17.96 -27.40 5.59
C LYS A 161 -17.86 -25.88 5.51
N LYS A 162 -18.42 -25.13 6.47
CA LYS A 162 -18.27 -23.66 6.55
C LYS A 162 -16.79 -23.25 6.53
N PHE A 163 -15.96 -23.86 7.37
CA PHE A 163 -14.53 -23.51 7.44
C PHE A 163 -13.71 -23.97 6.22
N ILE A 164 -14.06 -25.11 5.60
CA ILE A 164 -13.50 -25.53 4.31
C ILE A 164 -13.76 -24.46 3.24
N TYR A 165 -15.00 -23.97 3.11
CA TYR A 165 -15.34 -22.93 2.13
C TYR A 165 -14.65 -21.59 2.43
N LEU A 166 -14.56 -21.16 3.69
CA LEU A 166 -13.84 -19.96 4.08
C LEU A 166 -12.33 -20.05 3.77
N GLY A 167 -11.69 -21.19 4.10
CA GLY A 167 -10.28 -21.44 3.81
C GLY A 167 -9.97 -21.46 2.31
N TYR A 168 -10.85 -22.09 1.53
CA TYR A 168 -10.75 -22.14 0.07
C TYR A 168 -10.89 -20.76 -0.57
N ALA A 169 -11.89 -19.96 -0.16
CA ALA A 169 -12.04 -18.58 -0.61
C ALA A 169 -10.81 -17.73 -0.28
N TYR A 170 -10.27 -17.86 0.94
CA TYR A 170 -9.04 -17.17 1.34
C TYR A 170 -7.83 -17.60 0.48
N GLN A 171 -7.70 -18.88 0.14
CA GLN A 171 -6.66 -19.36 -0.78
C GLN A 171 -6.78 -18.68 -2.16
N GLN A 172 -7.98 -18.63 -2.76
CA GLN A 172 -8.18 -17.96 -4.05
C GLN A 172 -7.93 -16.45 -3.95
N GLN A 173 -8.28 -15.81 -2.84
CA GLN A 173 -7.94 -14.40 -2.56
C GLN A 173 -6.42 -14.16 -2.51
N GLN A 174 -5.62 -15.07 -1.92
CA GLN A 174 -4.15 -14.96 -1.93
C GLN A 174 -3.55 -15.23 -3.32
N LEU A 175 -4.22 -16.04 -4.14
CA LEU A 175 -3.91 -16.20 -5.57
C LEU A 175 -4.41 -15.02 -6.43
N GLN A 176 -5.11 -14.05 -5.83
CA GLN A 176 -5.75 -12.90 -6.46
C GLN A 176 -6.88 -13.22 -7.45
N ASP A 177 -7.42 -14.45 -7.40
CA ASP A 177 -8.65 -14.85 -8.09
C ASP A 177 -9.87 -14.45 -7.25
N TYR A 178 -10.17 -13.14 -7.27
CA TYR A 178 -11.31 -12.58 -6.55
C TYR A 178 -12.66 -13.10 -7.05
N PRO A 179 -12.92 -13.30 -8.36
CA PRO A 179 -14.18 -13.87 -8.83
C PRO A 179 -14.45 -15.29 -8.31
N LYS A 180 -13.42 -16.17 -8.27
CA LYS A 180 -13.56 -17.51 -7.68
C LYS A 180 -13.77 -17.42 -6.17
N ALA A 181 -13.04 -16.54 -5.47
CA ALA A 181 -13.26 -16.30 -4.04
C ALA A 181 -14.67 -15.78 -3.72
N GLU A 182 -15.20 -14.83 -4.52
CA GLU A 182 -16.56 -14.29 -4.40
C GLU A 182 -17.60 -15.41 -4.57
N SER A 183 -17.42 -16.24 -5.60
CA SER A 183 -18.28 -17.39 -5.88
C SER A 183 -18.29 -18.41 -4.74
N ILE A 184 -17.12 -18.73 -4.15
CA ILE A 184 -17.01 -19.65 -3.00
C ILE A 184 -17.73 -19.07 -1.76
N LEU A 185 -17.53 -17.78 -1.45
CA LEU A 185 -18.19 -17.13 -0.30
C LEU A 185 -19.71 -17.03 -0.50
N LYS A 186 -20.17 -16.62 -1.69
CA LYS A 186 -21.60 -16.63 -2.04
C LYS A 186 -22.19 -18.04 -1.98
N LYS A 187 -21.45 -19.08 -2.40
CA LYS A 187 -21.89 -20.46 -2.26
C LYS A 187 -22.00 -20.88 -0.79
N ASN A 188 -21.10 -20.43 0.08
CA ASN A 188 -21.20 -20.67 1.52
C ASN A 188 -22.44 -20.01 2.14
N LEU A 189 -22.80 -18.79 1.71
CA LEU A 189 -24.06 -18.14 2.11
C LEU A 189 -25.32 -18.90 1.67
N THR A 190 -25.28 -19.74 0.61
CA THR A 190 -26.41 -20.62 0.26
C THR A 190 -26.63 -21.77 1.24
N PHE A 191 -25.64 -22.08 2.09
CA PHE A 191 -25.76 -23.05 3.19
C PHE A 191 -25.98 -22.35 4.54
N PHE A 192 -25.37 -21.18 4.75
CA PHE A 192 -25.41 -20.42 5.99
C PHE A 192 -25.92 -19.00 5.71
N ASN A 193 -27.25 -18.88 5.53
CA ASN A 193 -27.88 -17.63 5.14
C ASN A 193 -27.60 -16.51 6.15
N ASN A 194 -27.12 -15.37 5.65
CA ASN A 194 -26.71 -14.20 6.42
C ASN A 194 -25.65 -14.48 7.52
N ASP A 195 -24.81 -15.52 7.39
CA ASP A 195 -23.69 -15.79 8.31
C ASP A 195 -22.72 -14.61 8.39
N GLN A 196 -22.57 -14.02 9.58
CA GLN A 196 -21.80 -12.81 9.79
C GLN A 196 -20.33 -12.97 9.36
N GLN A 197 -19.73 -14.12 9.68
CA GLN A 197 -18.32 -14.39 9.39
C GLN A 197 -18.06 -14.47 7.88
N THR A 198 -18.95 -15.11 7.13
CA THR A 198 -18.87 -15.17 5.66
C THR A 198 -19.12 -13.81 5.03
N LEU A 199 -20.07 -13.02 5.55
CA LEU A 199 -20.30 -11.63 5.11
C LEU A 199 -19.06 -10.74 5.37
N PHE A 200 -18.43 -10.83 6.55
CA PHE A 200 -17.18 -10.09 6.83
C PHE A 200 -16.04 -10.50 5.89
N ASN A 201 -15.89 -11.79 5.58
CA ASN A 201 -14.91 -12.24 4.59
C ASN A 201 -15.23 -11.72 3.17
N LEU A 202 -16.51 -11.63 2.81
CA LEU A 202 -16.95 -11.10 1.52
C LEU A 202 -16.72 -9.58 1.40
N ALA A 203 -16.98 -8.82 2.46
CA ALA A 203 -16.64 -7.39 2.51
C ALA A 203 -15.12 -7.15 2.43
N ASN A 204 -14.33 -7.94 3.17
CA ASN A 204 -12.86 -7.87 3.13
C ASN A 204 -12.31 -8.24 1.73
N LEU A 205 -12.91 -9.22 1.05
CA LEU A 205 -12.59 -9.57 -0.33
C LEU A 205 -12.83 -8.38 -1.26
N TYR A 206 -14.00 -7.74 -1.18
CA TYR A 206 -14.33 -6.57 -1.99
C TYR A 206 -13.40 -5.37 -1.71
N LEU A 207 -13.01 -5.13 -0.44
CA LEU A 207 -11.98 -4.14 -0.10
C LEU A 207 -10.65 -4.43 -0.82
N ILE A 208 -10.18 -5.68 -0.79
CA ILE A 208 -8.93 -6.11 -1.44
C ILE A 208 -9.03 -6.05 -2.97
N ALA A 209 -10.21 -6.32 -3.53
CA ALA A 209 -10.51 -6.17 -4.96
C ALA A 209 -10.60 -4.68 -5.41
N ASN A 210 -10.78 -3.74 -4.48
CA ASN A 210 -11.13 -2.33 -4.72
C ASN A 210 -12.59 -2.16 -5.27
N GLU A 211 -13.49 -3.05 -4.88
CA GLU A 211 -14.92 -3.02 -5.22
C GLU A 211 -15.72 -2.38 -4.08
N LEU A 212 -15.43 -1.09 -3.83
CA LEU A 212 -15.81 -0.40 -2.60
C LEU A 212 -17.32 -0.29 -2.39
N ASP A 213 -18.10 -0.15 -3.46
CA ASP A 213 -19.57 -0.07 -3.37
C ASP A 213 -20.17 -1.39 -2.87
N LYS A 214 -19.71 -2.55 -3.37
CA LYS A 214 -20.11 -3.87 -2.86
C LYS A 214 -19.68 -4.07 -1.40
N ALA A 215 -18.55 -3.48 -0.97
CA ALA A 215 -18.15 -3.49 0.43
C ALA A 215 -19.08 -2.62 1.31
N GLU A 216 -19.48 -1.44 0.82
CA GLU A 216 -20.46 -0.54 1.47
C GLU A 216 -21.80 -1.26 1.68
N GLU A 217 -22.31 -1.99 0.67
CA GLU A 217 -23.53 -2.81 0.76
C GLU A 217 -23.46 -3.87 1.88
N ILE A 218 -22.39 -4.67 1.90
CA ILE A 218 -22.26 -5.79 2.86
C ILE A 218 -22.05 -5.27 4.30
N TYR A 219 -21.25 -4.22 4.51
CA TYR A 219 -21.16 -3.61 5.85
C TYR A 219 -22.47 -2.94 6.27
N THR A 220 -23.23 -2.33 5.35
CA THR A 220 -24.57 -1.77 5.64
C THR A 220 -25.59 -2.85 6.03
N LEU A 221 -25.44 -4.08 5.50
CA LEU A 221 -26.21 -5.24 5.96
C LEU A 221 -25.79 -5.70 7.37
N LEU A 222 -24.49 -5.66 7.67
CA LEU A 222 -23.93 -6.04 8.97
C LEU A 222 -24.17 -5.01 10.08
N GLU A 223 -24.31 -3.72 9.76
CA GLU A 223 -24.61 -2.67 10.75
C GLU A 223 -25.97 -2.91 11.43
N LYS A 224 -26.92 -3.48 10.70
CA LYS A 224 -28.31 -3.73 11.14
C LYS A 224 -28.44 -4.84 12.19
N LYS A 225 -27.35 -5.53 12.55
CA LYS A 225 -27.32 -6.53 13.62
C LYS A 225 -26.41 -6.04 14.73
N GLU A 226 -26.92 -5.98 15.97
CA GLU A 226 -26.21 -5.40 17.11
C GLU A 226 -24.84 -6.06 17.36
N GLU A 227 -24.75 -7.39 17.24
CA GLU A 227 -23.51 -8.18 17.37
C GLU A 227 -22.38 -7.73 16.43
N SER A 228 -22.70 -7.36 15.18
CA SER A 228 -21.73 -6.98 14.15
C SER A 228 -21.61 -5.47 13.94
N LYS A 229 -22.47 -4.67 14.59
CA LYS A 229 -22.64 -3.22 14.39
C LYS A 229 -21.36 -2.41 14.50
N LEU A 230 -20.57 -2.61 15.56
CA LEU A 230 -19.30 -1.89 15.77
C LEU A 230 -18.26 -2.26 14.71
N ALA A 231 -18.11 -3.55 14.41
CA ALA A 231 -17.20 -4.03 13.36
C ALA A 231 -17.64 -3.58 11.95
N ALA A 232 -18.95 -3.50 11.69
CA ALA A 232 -19.51 -2.97 10.46
C ALA A 232 -19.23 -1.46 10.30
N LEU A 233 -19.43 -0.65 11.35
CA LEU A 233 -19.07 0.77 11.33
C LEU A 233 -17.56 0.98 11.13
N ASN A 234 -16.72 0.14 11.74
CA ASN A 234 -15.27 0.15 11.50
C ASN A 234 -14.89 -0.26 10.06
N GLY A 235 -15.74 -1.04 9.39
CA GLY A 235 -15.64 -1.36 7.96
C GLY A 235 -16.08 -0.19 7.08
N LEU A 236 -17.27 0.37 7.33
CA LEU A 236 -17.80 1.54 6.62
C LEU A 236 -16.85 2.74 6.68
N ALA A 237 -16.27 3.03 7.85
CA ALA A 237 -15.28 4.09 7.99
C ALA A 237 -14.04 3.88 7.10
N LEU A 238 -13.60 2.63 6.88
CA LEU A 238 -12.53 2.30 5.94
C LEU A 238 -13.00 2.45 4.47
N VAL A 239 -14.22 2.02 4.15
CA VAL A 239 -14.80 2.23 2.81
C VAL A 239 -14.86 3.72 2.47
N SER A 240 -15.35 4.56 3.38
CA SER A 240 -15.38 6.02 3.21
C SER A 240 -13.99 6.59 2.95
N HIS A 241 -12.97 6.17 3.72
CA HIS A 241 -11.58 6.61 3.52
C HIS A 241 -11.01 6.19 2.15
N LEU A 242 -11.23 4.95 1.74
CA LEU A 242 -10.77 4.44 0.44
C LEU A 242 -11.49 5.13 -0.73
N ASN A 243 -12.78 5.47 -0.56
CA ASN A 243 -13.56 6.33 -1.45
C ASN A 243 -13.16 7.83 -1.37
N GLY A 244 -12.22 8.22 -0.51
CA GLY A 244 -11.76 9.60 -0.33
C GLY A 244 -12.74 10.52 0.42
N LYS A 245 -13.83 9.96 0.95
CA LYS A 245 -14.84 10.63 1.78
C LYS A 245 -14.34 10.77 3.23
N GLU A 246 -13.21 11.49 3.43
CA GLU A 246 -12.55 11.58 4.73
C GLU A 246 -13.48 12.07 5.88
N PRO A 247 -14.36 13.08 5.71
CA PRO A 247 -15.28 13.51 6.76
C PRO A 247 -16.27 12.41 7.19
N ASP A 248 -16.77 11.65 6.23
CA ASP A 248 -17.71 10.54 6.47
C ASP A 248 -17.01 9.40 7.23
N ALA A 249 -15.74 9.13 6.90
CA ALA A 249 -14.91 8.17 7.63
C ALA A 249 -14.75 8.56 9.10
N LEU A 250 -14.50 9.84 9.39
CA LEU A 250 -14.40 10.35 10.76
C LEU A 250 -15.74 10.31 11.49
N ASN A 251 -16.83 10.74 10.86
CA ASN A 251 -18.16 10.72 11.48
C ASN A 251 -18.61 9.28 11.81
N THR A 252 -18.42 8.35 10.86
CA THR A 252 -18.77 6.94 11.01
C THR A 252 -17.92 6.26 12.09
N SER A 253 -16.61 6.52 12.11
CA SER A 253 -15.74 5.96 13.14
C SER A 253 -15.95 6.60 14.52
N LYS A 254 -16.36 7.87 14.59
CA LYS A 254 -16.76 8.50 15.86
C LYS A 254 -18.04 7.87 16.38
N LYS A 255 -19.05 7.65 15.53
CA LYS A 255 -20.27 6.91 15.87
C LYS A 255 -19.96 5.51 16.42
N ALA A 256 -18.98 4.80 15.87
CA ALA A 256 -18.52 3.52 16.42
C ALA A 256 -17.89 3.68 17.81
N TYR A 257 -16.99 4.66 17.98
CA TYR A 257 -16.29 4.93 19.23
C TYR A 257 -17.24 5.37 20.37
N ASP A 258 -18.21 6.24 20.06
CA ASP A 258 -19.25 6.71 20.98
C ASP A 258 -20.23 5.61 21.42
N LEU A 259 -20.28 4.47 20.69
CA LEU A 259 -21.12 3.30 20.98
C LEU A 259 -20.38 2.21 21.77
N LEU A 260 -19.12 2.43 22.19
CA LEU A 260 -18.39 1.48 23.03
C LEU A 260 -18.99 1.40 24.44
N SER A 261 -19.01 0.18 24.98
CA SER A 261 -19.64 -0.18 26.26
C SER A 261 -18.80 -1.19 27.03
N ASP A 262 -19.06 -1.33 28.34
CA ASP A 262 -18.45 -2.38 29.17
C ASP A 262 -18.84 -3.81 28.73
N SER A 263 -19.92 -3.95 27.96
CA SER A 263 -20.35 -5.20 27.32
C SER A 263 -19.66 -5.50 25.97
N SER A 264 -18.84 -4.58 25.46
CA SER A 264 -18.08 -4.76 24.22
C SER A 264 -16.88 -5.70 24.44
N SER A 265 -16.63 -6.62 23.52
CA SER A 265 -15.47 -7.53 23.66
C SER A 265 -14.14 -6.79 23.48
N PRO A 266 -13.04 -7.21 24.15
CA PRO A 266 -11.74 -6.51 24.08
C PRO A 266 -11.24 -6.30 22.64
N THR A 267 -11.43 -7.29 21.77
CA THR A 267 -11.06 -7.22 20.35
C THR A 267 -11.84 -6.11 19.60
N ILE A 268 -13.13 -5.95 19.89
CA ILE A 268 -13.97 -4.92 19.28
C ILE A 268 -13.63 -3.54 19.85
N ILE A 269 -13.35 -3.44 21.15
CA ILE A 269 -12.85 -2.20 21.79
C ILE A 269 -11.54 -1.76 21.11
N GLN A 270 -10.58 -2.67 20.95
CA GLN A 270 -9.31 -2.42 20.25
C GLN A 270 -9.54 -1.92 18.81
N GLN A 271 -10.26 -2.68 17.98
CA GLN A 271 -10.50 -2.32 16.57
C GLN A 271 -11.20 -0.97 16.41
N THR A 272 -12.08 -0.61 17.34
CA THR A 272 -12.82 0.65 17.33
C THR A 272 -11.99 1.84 17.82
N LYS A 273 -11.22 1.65 18.91
CA LYS A 273 -10.19 2.61 19.36
C LYS A 273 -9.19 2.89 18.22
N GLU A 274 -8.74 1.83 17.53
CA GLU A 274 -7.79 1.91 16.42
C GLU A 274 -8.35 2.68 15.21
N ARG A 275 -9.53 2.28 14.70
CA ARG A 275 -10.14 2.94 13.52
C ARG A 275 -10.43 4.42 13.78
N TYR A 276 -10.84 4.80 14.98
CA TYR A 276 -11.12 6.20 15.30
C TYR A 276 -9.84 7.06 15.29
N VAL A 277 -8.74 6.55 15.86
CA VAL A 277 -7.44 7.24 15.78
C VAL A 277 -6.96 7.33 14.33
N GLN A 278 -7.13 6.28 13.51
CA GLN A 278 -6.80 6.32 12.08
C GLN A 278 -7.65 7.38 11.34
N ALA A 279 -8.96 7.43 11.57
CA ALA A 279 -9.84 8.42 10.94
C ALA A 279 -9.50 9.87 11.31
N LEU A 280 -9.06 10.11 12.56
CA LEU A 280 -8.49 11.40 12.98
C LEU A 280 -7.19 11.72 12.23
N ILE A 281 -6.28 10.76 12.05
CA ILE A 281 -5.04 10.95 11.28
C ILE A 281 -5.36 11.26 9.81
N TRP A 282 -6.27 10.52 9.17
CA TRP A 282 -6.71 10.75 7.79
C TRP A 282 -7.29 12.17 7.60
N ASN A 283 -8.09 12.63 8.56
CA ASN A 283 -8.66 13.99 8.59
C ASN A 283 -7.70 15.07 9.09
N LYS A 284 -6.40 14.76 9.25
CA LYS A 284 -5.35 15.68 9.73
C LYS A 284 -5.61 16.27 11.13
N LYS A 285 -6.45 15.62 11.94
CA LYS A 285 -6.77 15.94 13.34
C LYS A 285 -5.63 15.48 14.27
N PHE A 286 -4.41 15.90 13.94
CA PHE A 286 -3.18 15.32 14.51
C PHE A 286 -3.02 15.55 16.01
N LYS A 287 -3.55 16.66 16.57
CA LYS A 287 -3.54 16.90 18.03
C LYS A 287 -4.42 15.89 18.77
N ASP A 288 -5.59 15.63 18.21
CA ASP A 288 -6.63 14.78 18.82
C ASP A 288 -6.19 13.32 18.76
N ALA A 289 -5.64 12.89 17.62
CA ALA A 289 -4.98 11.60 17.46
C ALA A 289 -3.75 11.43 18.37
N GLU A 290 -2.88 12.45 18.49
CA GLU A 290 -1.71 12.41 19.38
C GLU A 290 -2.12 12.30 20.86
N SER A 291 -3.18 13.00 21.27
CA SER A 291 -3.76 12.90 22.62
C SER A 291 -4.27 11.47 22.93
N LEU A 292 -5.06 10.88 22.02
CA LEU A 292 -5.57 9.52 22.18
C LEU A 292 -4.42 8.49 22.18
N ILE A 293 -3.48 8.57 21.23
CA ILE A 293 -2.31 7.68 21.19
C ILE A 293 -1.50 7.77 22.49
N ASN A 294 -1.30 8.98 23.04
CA ASN A 294 -0.58 9.15 24.31
C ASN A 294 -1.31 8.58 25.52
N ASN A 295 -2.62 8.32 25.44
CA ASN A 295 -3.35 7.59 26.47
C ASN A 295 -3.30 6.08 26.21
N LEU A 296 -3.46 5.63 24.95
CA LEU A 296 -3.31 4.23 24.57
C LEU A 296 -1.91 3.68 24.88
N VAL A 297 -0.84 4.49 24.76
CA VAL A 297 0.53 4.10 25.13
C VAL A 297 0.71 3.88 26.65
N LYS A 298 -0.15 4.46 27.50
CA LYS A 298 -0.17 4.22 28.95
C LYS A 298 -1.00 2.98 29.31
N GLU A 299 -2.12 2.79 28.63
CA GLU A 299 -3.05 1.67 28.81
C GLU A 299 -2.47 0.34 28.25
N TYR A 300 -1.75 0.43 27.13
CA TYR A 300 -1.22 -0.70 26.36
C TYR A 300 0.24 -0.42 25.93
N PRO A 301 1.20 -0.41 26.88
CA PRO A 301 2.60 -0.13 26.58
C PRO A 301 3.20 -1.19 25.66
N ASN A 302 3.92 -0.74 24.63
CA ASN A 302 4.58 -1.58 23.61
C ASN A 302 3.66 -2.46 22.74
N GLU A 303 2.33 -2.28 22.78
CA GLU A 303 1.41 -3.06 21.93
C GLU A 303 1.50 -2.69 20.44
N ASN A 304 1.54 -3.72 19.58
CA ASN A 304 1.85 -3.57 18.14
C ASN A 304 0.87 -2.64 17.40
N TRP A 305 -0.41 -2.70 17.74
CA TRP A 305 -1.43 -1.85 17.13
C TRP A 305 -1.28 -0.37 17.54
N VAL A 306 -0.96 -0.10 18.82
CA VAL A 306 -0.69 1.26 19.30
C VAL A 306 0.60 1.83 18.70
N LEU A 307 1.63 1.00 18.54
CA LEU A 307 2.84 1.35 17.81
C LEU A 307 2.53 1.67 16.34
N SER A 308 1.64 0.91 15.68
CA SER A 308 1.26 1.16 14.28
C SER A 308 0.48 2.47 14.13
N LEU A 309 -0.40 2.81 15.09
CA LEU A 309 -1.07 4.12 15.16
C LEU A 309 -0.05 5.27 15.31
N ARG A 310 0.93 5.13 16.21
CA ARG A 310 1.98 6.15 16.43
C ARG A 310 2.88 6.29 15.20
N ALA A 311 3.26 5.18 14.58
CA ALA A 311 4.00 5.16 13.32
C ALA A 311 3.24 5.87 12.20
N THR A 312 1.93 5.60 12.07
CA THR A 312 1.05 6.20 11.05
C THR A 312 0.86 7.70 11.25
N LEU A 313 0.68 8.16 12.50
CA LEU A 313 0.69 9.59 12.84
C LEU A 313 2.02 10.24 12.45
N ASN A 314 3.15 9.56 12.70
CA ASN A 314 4.48 10.02 12.33
C ASN A 314 4.69 10.08 10.80
N ILE A 315 4.18 9.11 10.02
CA ILE A 315 4.13 9.19 8.54
C ILE A 315 3.39 10.46 8.09
N TYR A 316 2.15 10.67 8.56
CA TYR A 316 1.33 11.80 8.12
C TYR A 316 1.91 13.16 8.51
N ARG A 317 2.66 13.25 9.63
CA ARG A 317 3.39 14.45 10.06
C ARG A 317 4.77 14.61 9.39
N SER A 318 5.15 13.71 8.48
CA SER A 318 6.48 13.63 7.85
C SER A 318 7.65 13.49 8.84
N ASP A 319 7.41 12.83 9.98
CA ASP A 319 8.40 12.49 11.01
C ASP A 319 8.87 11.03 10.83
N PHE A 320 9.30 10.71 9.61
CA PHE A 320 9.54 9.33 9.16
C PHE A 320 10.60 8.59 10.00
N LYS A 321 11.53 9.31 10.66
CA LYS A 321 12.52 8.70 11.56
C LYS A 321 11.86 8.04 12.78
N LYS A 322 10.87 8.69 13.39
CA LYS A 322 10.11 8.09 14.51
C LYS A 322 9.26 6.94 14.04
N SER A 323 8.63 7.06 12.88
CA SER A 323 7.88 5.95 12.26
C SER A 323 8.75 4.70 12.04
N VAL A 324 10.00 4.84 11.57
CA VAL A 324 10.93 3.69 11.50
C VAL A 324 11.26 3.11 12.87
N ALA A 325 11.38 3.93 13.92
CA ALA A 325 11.59 3.43 15.28
C ALA A 325 10.36 2.68 15.83
N ASP A 326 9.15 3.21 15.63
CA ASP A 326 7.89 2.55 15.98
C ASP A 326 7.74 1.19 15.27
N TYR A 327 8.08 1.11 13.96
CA TYR A 327 8.07 -0.15 13.22
C TYR A 327 9.23 -1.10 13.57
N ASN A 328 10.33 -0.62 14.16
CA ASN A 328 11.37 -1.52 14.70
C ASN A 328 10.84 -2.27 15.94
N LEU A 329 10.21 -1.56 16.88
CA LEU A 329 9.60 -2.17 18.06
C LEU A 329 8.54 -3.22 17.68
N ILE A 330 7.73 -2.95 16.66
CA ILE A 330 6.76 -3.93 16.10
C ILE A 330 7.47 -5.20 15.60
N LEU A 331 8.65 -5.06 14.98
CA LEU A 331 9.44 -6.19 14.46
C LEU A 331 10.27 -6.92 15.54
N GLU A 332 10.53 -6.27 16.68
CA GLU A 332 11.10 -6.90 17.87
C GLU A 332 10.05 -7.77 18.57
N ASN A 333 8.80 -7.31 18.61
CA ASN A 333 7.65 -8.08 19.11
C ASN A 333 7.20 -9.20 18.16
N ASP A 334 7.12 -8.91 16.85
CA ASP A 334 6.72 -9.83 15.79
C ASP A 334 7.51 -9.56 14.49
N SER A 335 8.59 -10.32 14.30
CA SER A 335 9.44 -10.24 13.09
C SER A 335 8.70 -10.53 11.79
N SER A 336 7.57 -11.24 11.84
CA SER A 336 6.74 -11.55 10.68
C SER A 336 5.76 -10.43 10.31
N SER A 337 5.54 -9.47 11.21
CA SER A 337 4.50 -8.44 11.12
C SER A 337 4.41 -7.77 9.75
N PHE A 338 3.22 -7.79 9.15
CA PHE A 338 2.94 -7.11 7.90
C PHE A 338 3.17 -5.59 8.01
N ASP A 339 2.59 -4.96 9.03
CA ASP A 339 2.74 -3.53 9.34
C ASP A 339 4.20 -3.19 9.67
N GLY A 340 4.84 -4.01 10.51
CA GLY A 340 6.26 -3.85 10.85
C GLY A 340 7.16 -3.84 9.63
N ASN A 341 6.96 -4.76 8.68
CA ASN A 341 7.78 -4.87 7.48
C ASN A 341 7.40 -3.83 6.39
N LEU A 342 6.14 -3.79 5.95
CA LEU A 342 5.72 -2.93 4.83
C LEU A 342 5.55 -1.46 5.25
N GLY A 343 5.14 -1.19 6.50
CA GLY A 343 5.12 0.16 7.06
C GLY A 343 6.52 0.75 7.13
N LYS A 344 7.50 -0.01 7.65
CA LYS A 344 8.92 0.35 7.65
C LYS A 344 9.46 0.58 6.23
N ALA A 345 9.09 -0.26 5.26
CA ALA A 345 9.46 -0.05 3.86
C ALA A 345 8.96 1.31 3.33
N ASN A 346 7.70 1.67 3.61
CA ASN A 346 7.15 2.97 3.24
C ASN A 346 7.85 4.14 3.95
N ALA A 347 8.14 4.02 5.25
CA ALA A 347 8.87 5.04 6.02
C ALA A 347 10.30 5.25 5.48
N LEU A 348 11.02 4.16 5.18
CA LEU A 348 12.37 4.19 4.60
C LEU A 348 12.38 4.79 3.18
N LYS A 349 11.39 4.48 2.35
CA LYS A 349 11.19 5.11 1.04
C LYS A 349 10.96 6.62 1.15
N ALA A 350 10.20 7.07 2.15
CA ALA A 350 9.96 8.49 2.40
C ALA A 350 11.23 9.23 2.90
N LEU A 351 12.11 8.54 3.61
CA LEU A 351 13.46 9.02 4.00
C LEU A 351 14.49 9.02 2.86
N GLY A 352 14.19 8.46 1.69
CA GLY A 352 15.16 8.23 0.62
C GLY A 352 16.07 7.01 0.82
N ASN A 353 15.87 6.21 1.87
CA ASN A 353 16.64 4.99 2.11
C ASN A 353 16.08 3.81 1.30
N TYR A 354 16.19 3.90 -0.02
CA TYR A 354 15.58 2.97 -0.97
C TYR A 354 16.13 1.54 -0.86
N ASP A 355 17.41 1.39 -0.53
CA ASP A 355 18.07 0.07 -0.37
C ASP A 355 17.40 -0.75 0.74
N ASN A 356 17.19 -0.13 1.90
CA ASN A 356 16.51 -0.79 3.02
C ASN A 356 14.99 -0.85 2.81
N ALA A 357 14.40 0.08 2.04
CA ALA A 357 12.99 0.02 1.67
C ALA A 357 12.68 -1.21 0.79
N TYR A 358 13.55 -1.57 -0.16
CA TYR A 358 13.44 -2.83 -0.89
C TYR A 358 13.53 -4.02 0.09
N LYS A 359 14.59 -4.11 0.90
CA LYS A 359 14.80 -5.22 1.85
C LYS A 359 13.60 -5.45 2.76
N SER A 360 13.00 -4.39 3.34
CA SER A 360 11.83 -4.54 4.21
C SER A 360 10.58 -5.02 3.46
N ALA A 361 10.34 -4.56 2.22
CA ALA A 361 9.20 -5.04 1.42
C ALA A 361 9.42 -6.45 0.85
N GLU A 362 10.67 -6.82 0.55
CA GLU A 362 11.05 -8.16 0.12
C GLU A 362 10.95 -9.15 1.31
N ASN A 363 11.29 -8.72 2.53
CA ASN A 363 11.03 -9.48 3.75
C ASN A 363 9.53 -9.70 4.00
N THR A 364 8.65 -8.73 3.69
CA THR A 364 7.19 -8.95 3.70
C THR A 364 6.79 -10.13 2.82
N LEU A 365 7.43 -10.33 1.67
CA LEU A 365 7.12 -11.42 0.73
C LEU A 365 7.70 -12.78 1.14
N VAL A 366 8.65 -12.83 2.09
CA VAL A 366 9.14 -14.08 2.70
C VAL A 366 8.03 -14.72 3.54
N PHE A 367 7.36 -13.91 4.39
CA PHE A 367 6.25 -14.35 5.23
C PHE A 367 4.93 -14.43 4.44
N TYR A 368 4.61 -13.41 3.64
CA TYR A 368 3.38 -13.28 2.88
C TYR A 368 3.64 -13.39 1.38
N LYS A 369 3.82 -14.63 0.91
CA LYS A 369 4.06 -14.94 -0.51
C LYS A 369 2.94 -14.34 -1.39
N ASN A 370 3.33 -13.71 -2.49
CA ASN A 370 2.44 -13.05 -3.47
C ASN A 370 1.59 -11.88 -2.92
N GLN A 371 1.87 -11.34 -1.72
CA GLN A 371 1.09 -10.25 -1.15
C GLN A 371 1.11 -9.01 -2.07
N LYS A 372 -0.09 -8.52 -2.39
CA LYS A 372 -0.39 -7.54 -3.44
C LYS A 372 0.29 -6.20 -3.23
N ASP A 373 0.28 -5.68 -2.02
CA ASP A 373 0.75 -4.32 -1.70
C ASP A 373 2.28 -4.26 -1.59
N ALA A 374 2.91 -5.28 -1.01
CA ALA A 374 4.37 -5.43 -1.04
C ALA A 374 4.88 -5.60 -2.49
N SER A 375 4.21 -6.43 -3.29
CA SER A 375 4.53 -6.61 -4.72
C SER A 375 4.36 -5.30 -5.51
N ASN A 376 3.27 -4.57 -5.30
CA ASN A 376 3.01 -3.26 -5.92
C ASN A 376 3.96 -2.17 -5.42
N PHE A 377 4.41 -2.23 -4.16
CA PHE A 377 5.38 -1.30 -3.59
C PHE A 377 6.75 -1.49 -4.24
N ILE A 378 7.21 -2.74 -4.38
CA ILE A 378 8.45 -3.09 -5.08
C ILE A 378 8.34 -2.69 -6.55
N LYS A 379 7.22 -2.98 -7.23
CA LYS A 379 6.96 -2.54 -8.61
C LYS A 379 7.08 -1.01 -8.78
N LYS A 380 6.46 -0.23 -7.88
CA LYS A 380 6.53 1.25 -7.90
C LYS A 380 7.94 1.80 -7.56
N LEU A 381 8.75 1.05 -6.81
CA LEU A 381 10.18 1.37 -6.65
C LEU A 381 10.97 1.01 -7.92
N ASP A 382 10.74 -0.17 -8.50
CA ASP A 382 11.36 -0.61 -9.76
C ASP A 382 11.06 0.40 -10.89
N GLU A 383 9.82 0.89 -11.02
CA GLU A 383 9.44 1.98 -11.94
C GLU A 383 10.23 3.29 -11.69
N SER A 384 10.56 3.60 -10.43
CA SER A 384 11.30 4.81 -10.04
C SER A 384 12.80 4.74 -10.36
N PHE A 385 13.35 3.54 -10.55
CA PHE A 385 14.77 3.28 -10.82
C PHE A 385 15.03 2.56 -12.15
N THR A 386 14.01 2.40 -12.99
CA THR A 386 14.16 1.86 -14.34
C THR A 386 14.63 2.97 -15.30
N PRO A 387 15.68 2.75 -16.12
CA PRO A 387 16.12 3.72 -17.12
C PRO A 387 15.00 4.14 -18.07
N PHE A 388 14.92 5.43 -18.39
CA PHE A 388 13.84 5.97 -19.23
C PHE A 388 14.35 7.02 -20.22
N ILE A 389 13.59 7.18 -21.31
CA ILE A 389 13.65 8.34 -22.20
C ILE A 389 12.34 9.13 -22.10
N ASP A 390 12.45 10.46 -22.08
CA ASP A 390 11.33 11.41 -22.02
C ASP A 390 11.50 12.43 -23.16
N ASN A 391 10.61 12.36 -24.14
CA ASN A 391 10.64 13.16 -25.37
C ASN A 391 9.58 14.26 -25.30
N LYS A 392 9.94 15.53 -25.50
CA LYS A 392 9.01 16.66 -25.72
C LYS A 392 9.22 17.22 -27.12
N ALA A 393 8.16 17.37 -27.90
CA ALA A 393 8.14 18.18 -29.11
C ALA A 393 7.11 19.32 -28.93
N SER A 394 7.46 20.55 -29.29
CA SER A 394 6.53 21.69 -29.26
C SER A 394 6.78 22.70 -30.35
N TYR A 395 5.70 23.42 -30.68
CA TYR A 395 5.69 24.63 -31.47
C TYR A 395 5.27 25.80 -30.56
N SER A 396 5.94 26.94 -30.69
CA SER A 396 5.64 28.14 -29.91
C SER A 396 5.68 29.39 -30.79
N PHE A 397 4.78 30.32 -30.53
CA PHE A 397 4.71 31.61 -31.22
C PHE A 397 4.34 32.74 -30.26
N ASP A 398 4.77 33.96 -30.56
CA ASP A 398 4.39 35.18 -29.84
C ASP A 398 3.78 36.25 -30.76
N ASN A 399 3.38 37.39 -30.19
CA ASN A 399 2.89 38.56 -30.94
C ASN A 399 3.99 39.59 -31.25
N GLY A 400 5.27 39.19 -31.18
CA GLY A 400 6.40 39.86 -31.79
C GLY A 400 6.88 39.13 -33.05
N ASP A 401 6.00 38.36 -33.68
CA ASP A 401 6.21 37.61 -34.92
C ASP A 401 7.31 36.54 -34.85
N ASN A 402 7.68 36.10 -33.65
CA ASN A 402 8.60 34.98 -33.48
C ASN A 402 7.86 33.64 -33.50
N GLU A 403 8.33 32.71 -34.31
CA GLU A 403 7.96 31.29 -34.25
C GLU A 403 9.16 30.45 -33.85
N ALA A 404 8.90 29.30 -33.21
CA ALA A 404 9.92 28.29 -32.95
C ALA A 404 9.36 26.88 -32.86
N TYR A 405 10.13 25.90 -33.34
CA TYR A 405 9.94 24.48 -33.08
C TYR A 405 11.05 23.98 -32.15
N SER A 406 10.69 23.18 -31.16
CA SER A 406 11.63 22.63 -30.17
C SER A 406 11.41 21.13 -30.00
N TYR A 407 12.50 20.37 -29.95
CA TYR A 407 12.51 18.95 -29.62
C TYR A 407 13.50 18.71 -28.48
N THR A 408 13.11 17.93 -27.49
CA THR A 408 13.96 17.58 -26.34
C THR A 408 13.86 16.08 -26.10
N ALA A 409 15.01 15.43 -25.94
CA ALA A 409 15.13 14.03 -25.53
C ALA A 409 15.99 13.97 -24.26
N LYS A 410 15.34 13.73 -23.12
CA LYS A 410 16.02 13.51 -21.84
C LYS A 410 16.10 12.02 -21.54
N ILE A 411 17.27 11.54 -21.13
CA ILE A 411 17.49 10.18 -20.63
C ILE A 411 17.95 10.26 -19.16
N GLU A 412 17.34 9.44 -18.31
CA GLU A 412 17.93 9.08 -17.01
C GLU A 412 18.24 7.59 -17.00
N PHE A 413 19.45 7.24 -16.57
CA PHE A 413 19.95 5.88 -16.51
C PHE A 413 20.44 5.56 -15.09
N PRO A 414 19.55 5.14 -14.16
CA PRO A 414 19.94 4.73 -12.82
C PRO A 414 20.82 3.48 -12.85
N LEU A 415 22.01 3.58 -12.25
CA LEU A 415 22.94 2.46 -12.07
C LEU A 415 22.85 1.87 -10.66
N SER A 416 22.35 2.64 -9.69
CA SER A 416 21.88 2.18 -8.39
C SER A 416 20.67 3.01 -7.93
N THR A 417 20.20 2.76 -6.72
CA THR A 417 19.26 3.63 -5.99
C THR A 417 19.78 5.05 -5.76
N ARG A 418 21.11 5.24 -5.69
CA ARG A 418 21.75 6.52 -5.38
C ARG A 418 22.38 7.19 -6.60
N PHE A 419 22.89 6.42 -7.57
CA PHE A 419 23.65 6.94 -8.71
C PHE A 419 22.90 6.80 -10.03
N LYS A 420 22.81 7.89 -10.78
CA LYS A 420 22.25 7.95 -12.14
C LYS A 420 23.23 8.62 -13.10
N VAL A 421 23.30 8.13 -14.32
CA VAL A 421 23.82 8.88 -15.47
C VAL A 421 22.68 9.66 -16.11
N LEU A 422 22.96 10.88 -16.57
CA LEU A 422 22.02 11.81 -17.18
C LEU A 422 22.45 12.11 -18.62
N GLY A 423 21.49 12.17 -19.54
CA GLY A 423 21.68 12.70 -20.88
C GLY A 423 20.54 13.64 -21.25
N ASN A 424 20.85 14.75 -21.92
CA ASN A 424 19.85 15.72 -22.37
C ASN A 424 20.24 16.29 -23.73
N TYR A 425 19.42 16.01 -24.75
CA TYR A 425 19.50 16.65 -26.06
C TYR A 425 18.33 17.61 -26.23
N ASN A 426 18.59 18.83 -26.66
CA ASN A 426 17.57 19.84 -26.94
C ASN A 426 17.91 20.56 -28.27
N PHE A 427 17.07 20.34 -29.27
CA PHE A 427 17.07 21.04 -30.54
C PHE A 427 16.03 22.15 -30.52
N ARG A 428 16.38 23.34 -31.00
CA ARG A 428 15.42 24.43 -31.25
C ARG A 428 15.76 25.14 -32.55
N THR A 429 14.78 25.29 -33.42
CA THR A 429 14.80 26.19 -34.57
C THR A 429 13.80 27.32 -34.33
N THR A 430 14.17 28.55 -34.70
CA THR A 430 13.33 29.74 -34.52
C THR A 430 13.54 30.70 -35.68
N LYS A 431 12.46 31.41 -36.04
CA LYS A 431 12.45 32.47 -37.03
C LYS A 431 11.66 33.66 -36.49
N ASN A 432 11.94 34.86 -36.99
CA ASN A 432 10.96 35.93 -37.01
C ASN A 432 10.31 35.96 -38.40
N THR A 433 9.00 36.14 -38.50
CA THR A 433 8.28 36.13 -39.79
C THR A 433 8.34 37.46 -40.54
N VAL A 434 8.59 38.57 -39.83
CA VAL A 434 8.68 39.92 -40.40
C VAL A 434 10.12 40.25 -40.81
N SER A 435 11.10 40.06 -39.92
CA SER A 435 12.52 40.29 -40.26
C SER A 435 13.14 39.12 -41.04
N ASN A 436 12.44 37.98 -41.18
CA ASN A 436 12.87 36.75 -41.85
C ASN A 436 14.12 36.07 -41.24
N ILE A 437 14.71 36.66 -40.18
CA ILE A 437 15.90 36.17 -39.48
C ILE A 437 15.62 34.79 -38.89
N LYS A 438 16.55 33.86 -39.11
CA LYS A 438 16.46 32.45 -38.68
C LYS A 438 17.67 32.04 -37.84
N ALA A 439 17.41 31.19 -36.85
CA ALA A 439 18.45 30.57 -36.05
C ALA A 439 18.08 29.15 -35.61
N THR A 440 19.11 28.33 -35.45
CA THR A 440 19.04 26.95 -34.97
C THR A 440 20.04 26.74 -33.84
N SER A 441 19.70 25.88 -32.88
CA SER A 441 20.55 25.52 -31.75
C SER A 441 20.41 24.03 -31.43
N ASN A 442 21.55 23.37 -31.20
CA ASN A 442 21.67 21.96 -30.87
C ASN A 442 22.42 21.85 -29.54
N ASN A 443 21.69 21.64 -28.46
CA ASN A 443 22.21 21.56 -27.11
C ASN A 443 22.37 20.10 -26.71
N PHE A 444 23.56 19.68 -26.30
CA PHE A 444 23.83 18.33 -25.82
C PHE A 444 24.57 18.40 -24.47
N LEU A 445 23.97 17.82 -23.44
CA LEU A 445 24.55 17.71 -22.11
C LEU A 445 24.59 16.24 -21.64
N VAL A 446 25.68 15.89 -20.96
CA VAL A 446 25.84 14.65 -20.21
C VAL A 446 26.15 14.97 -18.76
N GLY A 447 25.76 14.09 -17.85
CA GLY A 447 25.92 14.37 -16.43
C GLY A 447 25.65 13.19 -15.52
N ILE A 448 25.65 13.48 -14.23
CA ILE A 448 25.39 12.53 -13.16
C ILE A 448 24.43 13.12 -12.12
N SER A 449 23.71 12.22 -11.43
CA SER A 449 23.01 12.51 -10.19
C SER A 449 23.46 11.52 -9.13
N TYR A 450 23.76 12.01 -7.93
CA TYR A 450 24.20 11.19 -6.79
C TYR A 450 23.49 11.60 -5.51
N ASP A 451 22.83 10.66 -4.85
CA ASP A 451 22.27 10.85 -3.51
C ASP A 451 23.37 10.66 -2.44
N LEU A 452 23.73 11.76 -1.78
CA LEU A 452 24.81 11.84 -0.81
C LEU A 452 24.36 11.35 0.57
N LEU A 453 23.13 11.68 1.00
CA LEU A 453 22.66 11.54 2.39
C LEU A 453 21.19 11.09 2.54
N GLY A 454 20.47 10.76 1.46
CA GLY A 454 19.02 10.49 1.46
C GLY A 454 18.16 11.76 1.51
N ASN A 455 18.64 12.79 2.21
CA ASN A 455 18.07 14.14 2.23
C ASN A 455 18.86 15.18 1.41
N LEU A 456 19.97 14.80 0.78
CA LEU A 456 20.80 15.68 -0.05
C LEU A 456 21.21 14.97 -1.35
N ASN A 457 20.69 15.42 -2.49
CA ASN A 457 21.06 14.94 -3.81
C ASN A 457 21.88 16.01 -4.55
N PHE A 458 23.03 15.60 -5.11
CA PHE A 458 23.78 16.36 -6.10
C PHE A 458 23.31 15.97 -7.50
N SER A 459 23.22 16.93 -8.41
CA SER A 459 23.06 16.69 -9.85
C SER A 459 23.91 17.69 -10.63
N GLY A 460 24.81 17.19 -11.47
CA GLY A 460 25.74 17.99 -12.27
C GLY A 460 25.81 17.49 -13.70
N SER A 461 25.60 18.39 -14.67
CA SER A 461 25.70 18.11 -16.11
C SER A 461 26.56 19.17 -16.79
N VAL A 462 27.36 18.74 -17.76
CA VAL A 462 28.18 19.59 -18.64
C VAL A 462 27.88 19.25 -20.09
N GLY A 463 28.11 20.19 -21.00
CA GLY A 463 27.79 19.97 -22.40
C GLY A 463 28.24 21.08 -23.32
N ILE A 464 27.73 21.02 -24.54
CA ILE A 464 27.95 22.01 -25.59
C ILE A 464 26.62 22.40 -26.23
N THR A 465 26.53 23.64 -26.69
CA THR A 465 25.61 24.03 -27.75
C THR A 465 26.39 24.24 -29.04
N SER A 466 25.82 23.83 -30.16
CA SER A 466 26.20 24.32 -31.49
C SER A 466 25.02 25.08 -32.07
N SER A 467 25.22 26.38 -32.30
CA SER A 467 24.18 27.31 -32.74
C SER A 467 24.57 27.98 -34.05
N LYS A 468 23.62 28.04 -34.98
CA LYS A 468 23.76 28.67 -36.30
C LYS A 468 22.58 29.61 -36.52
N ALA A 469 22.86 30.90 -36.45
CA ALA A 469 22.00 31.98 -36.91
C ALA A 469 22.48 32.51 -38.27
N GLU A 470 21.73 33.45 -38.84
CA GLU A 470 21.95 33.97 -40.19
C GLU A 470 23.31 34.65 -40.39
N THR A 471 23.76 35.49 -39.45
CA THR A 471 25.05 36.19 -39.56
C THR A 471 26.14 35.61 -38.64
N LYS A 472 25.83 34.62 -37.80
CA LYS A 472 26.76 34.08 -36.80
C LYS A 472 26.53 32.60 -36.53
N SER A 473 27.61 31.81 -36.53
CA SER A 473 27.63 30.43 -36.04
C SER A 473 28.66 30.30 -34.92
N PHE A 474 28.32 29.61 -33.84
CA PHE A 474 29.17 29.52 -32.64
C PHE A 474 28.93 28.22 -31.86
N ASN A 475 29.92 27.84 -31.06
CA ASN A 475 29.83 26.76 -30.08
C ASN A 475 30.11 27.32 -28.68
N GLN A 476 29.30 26.95 -27.69
CA GLN A 476 29.42 27.45 -26.32
C GLN A 476 29.25 26.30 -25.31
N ILE A 477 29.93 26.40 -24.16
CA ILE A 477 29.86 25.39 -23.09
C ILE A 477 28.55 25.56 -22.31
N LEU A 478 27.87 24.45 -22.04
CA LEU A 478 26.66 24.39 -21.20
C LEU A 478 26.97 23.72 -19.87
N SER A 479 26.26 24.13 -18.81
CA SER A 479 26.41 23.56 -17.47
C SER A 479 25.11 23.70 -16.67
N ASP A 480 24.72 22.68 -15.90
CA ASP A 480 23.69 22.75 -14.85
C ASP A 480 24.19 21.94 -13.66
N VAL A 481 24.53 22.64 -12.56
CA VAL A 481 25.06 22.06 -11.33
C VAL A 481 24.17 22.48 -10.18
N SER A 482 23.67 21.51 -9.42
CA SER A 482 22.73 21.81 -8.34
C SER A 482 22.73 20.79 -7.20
N PHE A 483 22.33 21.29 -6.03
CA PHE A 483 22.09 20.51 -4.83
C PHE A 483 20.62 20.64 -4.45
N ASN A 484 19.93 19.51 -4.29
CA ASN A 484 18.56 19.43 -3.82
C ASN A 484 18.57 18.87 -2.38
N TYR A 485 18.27 19.74 -1.41
CA TYR A 485 18.38 19.47 0.02
C TYR A 485 17.01 19.50 0.69
N LYS A 486 16.77 18.58 1.63
CA LYS A 486 15.60 18.56 2.52
C LYS A 486 16.07 18.88 3.95
N PRO A 487 16.15 20.18 4.33
CA PRO A 487 16.66 20.58 5.64
C PRO A 487 15.77 20.11 6.77
N PHE A 488 14.45 20.26 6.60
CA PHE A 488 13.44 19.92 7.60
C PHE A 488 12.23 19.25 6.94
N LYS A 489 11.36 18.65 7.75
CA LYS A 489 10.10 18.06 7.28
C LYS A 489 9.27 19.09 6.51
N LEU A 490 8.62 18.63 5.43
CA LEU A 490 7.80 19.44 4.51
C LEU A 490 8.56 20.56 3.75
N GLN A 491 9.89 20.63 3.87
CA GLN A 491 10.73 21.61 3.17
C GLN A 491 11.63 20.95 2.12
N ASN A 492 11.83 21.64 1.00
CA ASN A 492 12.89 21.34 0.03
C ASN A 492 13.57 22.65 -0.37
N LEU A 493 14.88 22.61 -0.61
CA LEU A 493 15.72 23.71 -1.08
C LEU A 493 16.59 23.19 -2.23
N LYS A 494 16.37 23.65 -3.46
CA LYS A 494 17.25 23.39 -4.61
C LYS A 494 18.06 24.65 -4.92
N VAL A 495 19.36 24.63 -4.62
CA VAL A 495 20.33 25.67 -5.03
C VAL A 495 21.16 25.18 -6.22
N GLY A 496 21.59 26.09 -7.10
CA GLY A 496 22.42 25.71 -8.23
C GLY A 496 22.95 26.87 -9.08
N TYR A 497 23.76 26.49 -10.06
CA TYR A 497 24.32 27.32 -11.12
C TYR A 497 24.00 26.69 -12.48
N LYS A 498 23.56 27.49 -13.45
CA LYS A 498 23.24 27.02 -14.81
C LYS A 498 23.72 28.00 -15.88
N ARG A 499 24.63 27.54 -16.74
CA ARG A 499 25.12 28.24 -17.93
C ARG A 499 24.36 27.78 -19.16
N GLU A 500 23.65 28.69 -19.81
CA GLU A 500 22.87 28.41 -21.02
C GLU A 500 22.89 29.60 -22.01
N ILE A 501 22.27 29.45 -23.18
CA ILE A 501 22.09 30.54 -24.15
C ILE A 501 20.66 31.08 -24.07
N GLN A 502 20.50 32.39 -24.19
CA GLN A 502 19.20 33.05 -24.31
C GLN A 502 18.58 32.76 -25.70
N ASN A 503 18.04 31.56 -25.88
CA ASN A 503 17.57 31.06 -27.17
C ASN A 503 16.08 31.32 -27.45
N PHE A 504 15.51 32.39 -26.89
CA PHE A 504 14.07 32.66 -26.98
C PHE A 504 13.63 32.94 -28.43
N ASN A 505 14.30 33.84 -29.15
CA ASN A 505 14.06 34.12 -30.57
C ASN A 505 15.36 34.05 -31.38
N ALA A 506 15.27 34.26 -32.70
CA ALA A 506 16.42 34.13 -33.60
C ALA A 506 17.51 35.20 -33.37
N GLU A 507 17.12 36.43 -33.04
CA GLU A 507 18.04 37.55 -32.85
C GLU A 507 18.91 37.39 -31.59
N LEU A 508 18.33 36.87 -30.50
CA LEU A 508 19.04 36.62 -29.25
C LEU A 508 20.07 35.47 -29.39
N ILE A 509 19.77 34.48 -30.22
CA ILE A 509 20.77 33.48 -30.64
C ILE A 509 21.86 34.16 -31.49
N ASN A 510 21.50 34.97 -32.49
CA ASN A 510 22.46 35.65 -33.37
C ASN A 510 23.44 36.56 -32.60
N ARG A 511 23.00 37.13 -31.47
CA ARG A 511 23.81 37.96 -30.57
C ARG A 511 24.72 37.16 -29.62
N GLU A 512 24.59 35.84 -29.54
CA GLU A 512 25.35 34.96 -28.63
C GLU A 512 25.23 35.36 -27.14
N ILE A 513 24.01 35.66 -26.68
CA ILE A 513 23.78 36.02 -25.27
C ILE A 513 23.82 34.76 -24.39
N VAL A 514 24.89 34.63 -23.62
CA VAL A 514 25.10 33.60 -22.59
C VAL A 514 24.48 34.06 -21.26
N LEU A 515 23.70 33.19 -20.62
CA LEU A 515 23.14 33.39 -19.29
C LEU A 515 23.89 32.56 -18.26
N ASN A 516 24.37 33.18 -17.19
CA ASN A 516 24.97 32.54 -16.02
C ASN A 516 24.01 32.68 -14.83
N ASN A 517 23.13 31.70 -14.65
CA ASN A 517 22.05 31.73 -13.66
C ASN A 517 22.51 31.10 -12.34
N PHE A 518 22.63 31.90 -11.28
CA PHE A 518 22.72 31.44 -9.90
C PHE A 518 21.31 31.43 -9.30
N TYR A 519 20.84 30.29 -8.80
CA TYR A 519 19.44 30.14 -8.41
C TYR A 519 19.22 29.40 -7.08
N ALA A 520 18.12 29.76 -6.42
CA ALA A 520 17.61 29.11 -5.22
C ALA A 520 16.09 28.93 -5.34
N ASN A 521 15.63 27.68 -5.31
CA ASN A 521 14.21 27.33 -5.23
C ASN A 521 13.92 26.75 -3.84
N TYR A 522 12.99 27.33 -3.11
CA TYR A 522 12.53 26.85 -1.81
C TYR A 522 11.06 26.48 -1.89
N SER A 523 10.68 25.37 -1.26
CA SER A 523 9.28 24.96 -1.09
C SER A 523 9.04 24.58 0.36
N LEU A 524 7.98 25.14 0.95
CA LEU A 524 7.45 24.81 2.26
C LEU A 524 5.99 24.35 2.10
N ASN A 525 5.63 23.23 2.71
CA ASN A 525 4.22 22.84 2.88
C ASN A 525 3.90 22.75 4.37
N THR A 526 2.63 22.82 4.74
CA THR A 526 2.17 22.70 6.13
C THR A 526 1.15 21.59 6.31
N ASN A 527 1.03 21.10 7.55
CA ASN A 527 0.02 20.11 7.93
C ASN A 527 -1.43 20.65 7.88
N PHE A 528 -1.61 21.96 7.68
CA PHE A 528 -2.89 22.66 7.60
C PHE A 528 -3.17 23.19 6.19
N ASN A 529 -2.77 22.42 5.16
CA ASN A 529 -3.05 22.66 3.73
C ASN A 529 -2.47 23.94 3.11
N VAL A 530 -1.70 24.77 3.83
CA VAL A 530 -0.99 25.91 3.24
C VAL A 530 0.34 25.44 2.62
N GLY A 531 0.77 26.07 1.55
CA GLY A 531 2.12 25.93 1.01
C GLY A 531 2.65 27.23 0.42
N LEU A 532 3.97 27.36 0.44
CA LEU A 532 4.73 28.46 -0.13
C LEU A 532 5.81 27.88 -1.04
N PHE A 533 5.85 28.32 -2.30
CA PHE A 533 6.99 28.15 -3.18
C PHE A 533 7.65 29.52 -3.40
N SER A 534 8.98 29.55 -3.41
CA SER A 534 9.77 30.73 -3.71
C SER A 534 10.94 30.37 -4.60
N GLN A 535 11.25 31.22 -5.58
CA GLN A 535 12.31 31.04 -6.56
C GLN A 535 13.04 32.37 -6.73
N TYR A 536 14.35 32.37 -6.50
CA TYR A 536 15.21 33.50 -6.79
C TYR A 536 16.28 33.10 -7.81
N PHE A 537 16.54 34.01 -8.76
CA PHE A 537 17.56 33.91 -9.79
C PHE A 537 18.35 35.22 -9.82
N TYR A 538 19.66 35.13 -9.62
CA TYR A 538 20.62 36.15 -10.05
C TYR A 538 21.27 35.68 -11.35
N THR A 539 21.20 36.47 -12.41
CA THR A 539 21.72 36.10 -13.74
C THR A 539 22.71 37.15 -14.22
N THR A 540 23.94 36.77 -14.53
CA THR A 540 24.85 37.64 -15.31
C THR A 540 24.83 37.22 -16.78
N GLN A 541 24.95 38.19 -17.68
CA GLN A 541 24.83 38.00 -19.12
C GLN A 541 26.13 38.41 -19.83
N SER A 542 26.38 37.89 -21.03
CA SER A 542 27.58 38.22 -21.83
C SER A 542 27.56 39.59 -22.52
N ASP A 543 26.55 40.41 -22.25
CA ASP A 543 26.40 41.81 -22.69
C ASP A 543 26.58 42.81 -21.52
N ASP A 544 27.35 42.41 -20.50
CA ASP A 544 27.62 43.14 -19.25
C ASP A 544 26.38 43.54 -18.42
N ASN A 545 25.21 43.02 -18.78
CA ASN A 545 23.96 43.19 -18.05
C ASN A 545 23.78 42.09 -16.98
N ALA A 546 22.96 42.37 -15.97
CA ALA A 546 22.61 41.43 -14.93
C ALA A 546 21.13 41.55 -14.57
N ARG A 547 20.49 40.43 -14.20
CA ARG A 547 19.06 40.33 -13.88
C ARG A 547 18.87 39.73 -12.49
N ASN A 548 18.03 40.36 -11.68
CA ASN A 548 17.36 39.72 -10.56
C ASN A 548 15.97 39.26 -10.99
N LEU A 549 15.57 38.06 -10.59
CA LEU A 549 14.20 37.57 -10.69
C LEU A 549 13.82 36.91 -9.37
N LEU A 550 12.71 37.34 -8.79
CA LEU A 550 12.06 36.70 -7.65
C LEU A 550 10.65 36.27 -8.07
N PHE A 551 10.29 35.03 -7.79
CA PHE A 551 8.94 34.52 -7.91
C PHE A 551 8.53 33.89 -6.58
N ALA A 552 7.30 34.14 -6.14
CA ALA A 552 6.71 33.53 -4.96
C ALA A 552 5.27 33.09 -5.26
N SER A 553 4.85 31.96 -4.70
CA SER A 553 3.51 31.42 -4.84
C SER A 553 3.01 30.91 -3.49
N LEU A 554 2.04 31.61 -2.90
CA LEU A 554 1.38 31.23 -1.65
C LEU A 554 0.03 30.59 -1.99
N TYR A 555 -0.16 29.32 -1.60
CA TYR A 555 -1.33 28.54 -2.00
C TYR A 555 -1.97 27.77 -0.86
N TYR A 556 -3.27 27.52 -1.00
CA TYR A 556 -4.04 26.60 -0.19
C TYR A 556 -4.44 25.37 -1.02
N ASN A 557 -4.20 24.18 -0.48
CA ASN A 557 -4.61 22.91 -1.09
C ASN A 557 -6.06 22.63 -0.68
N ILE A 558 -7.02 22.93 -1.57
CA ILE A 558 -8.46 22.79 -1.34
C ILE A 558 -8.85 21.31 -1.27
N MET A 559 -8.32 20.48 -2.18
CA MET A 559 -8.59 19.04 -2.26
C MET A 559 -7.33 18.29 -2.69
N ASN A 560 -7.19 17.03 -2.27
CA ASN A 560 -5.98 16.23 -2.53
C ASN A 560 -6.13 15.24 -3.72
N LYS A 561 -7.35 14.81 -4.05
CA LYS A 561 -7.66 13.84 -5.12
C LYS A 561 -8.95 14.24 -5.88
N PRO A 562 -8.88 14.75 -7.13
CA PRO A 562 -7.71 15.39 -7.74
C PRO A 562 -7.16 16.53 -6.86
N SER A 563 -5.89 16.88 -7.06
CA SER A 563 -5.23 17.97 -6.33
C SER A 563 -5.75 19.31 -6.84
N ILE A 564 -6.64 19.96 -6.09
CA ILE A 564 -7.08 21.34 -6.37
C ILE A 564 -6.35 22.29 -5.44
N LYS A 565 -5.71 23.31 -6.02
CA LYS A 565 -5.00 24.38 -5.31
C LYS A 565 -5.48 25.73 -5.81
N ALA A 566 -5.61 26.70 -4.92
CA ALA A 566 -5.79 28.10 -5.27
C ALA A 566 -4.80 28.97 -4.48
N GLY A 567 -4.40 30.11 -5.02
CA GLY A 567 -3.40 30.94 -4.37
C GLY A 567 -3.06 32.23 -5.11
N PHE A 568 -2.02 32.89 -4.62
CA PHE A 568 -1.47 34.13 -5.13
C PHE A 568 -0.04 33.91 -5.62
N ASN A 569 0.25 34.35 -6.84
CA ASN A 569 1.61 34.44 -7.37
C ASN A 569 2.06 35.90 -7.33
N PHE A 570 3.33 36.11 -6.98
CA PHE A 570 4.04 37.36 -7.12
C PHE A 570 5.31 37.12 -7.94
N GLN A 571 5.60 37.98 -8.91
CA GLN A 571 6.87 38.01 -9.62
C GLN A 571 7.44 39.42 -9.58
N ASN A 572 8.72 39.54 -9.28
CA ASN A 572 9.53 40.74 -9.44
C ASN A 572 10.71 40.44 -10.37
N ILE A 573 11.02 41.36 -11.28
CA ILE A 573 12.21 41.30 -12.14
C ILE A 573 12.84 42.70 -12.18
N SER A 574 14.17 42.76 -12.14
CA SER A 574 14.94 43.98 -12.39
C SER A 574 16.23 43.67 -13.15
N PHE A 575 16.61 44.54 -14.07
CA PHE A 575 17.88 44.49 -14.80
C PHE A 575 18.78 45.66 -14.42
N LYS A 576 20.10 45.42 -14.48
CA LYS A 576 21.16 46.43 -14.25
C LYS A 576 21.14 47.51 -15.33
N ASN A 577 21.02 47.08 -16.59
CA ASN A 577 20.95 47.95 -17.77
C ASN A 577 19.61 47.72 -18.49
N GLN A 578 18.91 48.78 -18.86
CA GLN A 578 17.76 48.70 -19.77
C GLN A 578 18.25 48.60 -21.23
N VAL A 579 17.92 47.51 -21.91
CA VAL A 579 18.21 47.28 -23.34
C VAL A 579 16.95 46.79 -24.09
N PRO A 580 15.81 47.51 -24.02
CA PRO A 580 14.52 47.05 -24.53
C PRO A 580 14.49 46.80 -26.05
N ALA A 581 15.43 47.41 -26.80
CA ALA A 581 15.65 47.14 -28.23
C ALA A 581 16.39 45.82 -28.52
N ILE A 582 16.64 44.99 -27.50
CA ILE A 582 17.29 43.68 -27.62
C ILE A 582 16.45 42.58 -26.95
N TYR A 583 16.00 42.81 -25.71
CA TYR A 583 15.09 41.92 -24.97
C TYR A 583 14.37 42.67 -23.87
N PHE A 584 13.26 42.11 -23.38
CA PHE A 584 12.55 42.57 -22.18
C PHE A 584 13.50 42.68 -20.98
N SER A 585 13.90 43.92 -20.66
CA SER A 585 14.97 44.25 -19.72
C SER A 585 14.63 45.42 -18.78
N PRO A 586 13.47 45.40 -18.08
CA PRO A 586 13.04 46.51 -17.27
C PRO A 586 13.92 46.74 -16.04
N SER A 587 14.07 47.99 -15.60
CA SER A 587 14.69 48.33 -14.31
C SER A 587 13.82 47.85 -13.15
N LYS A 588 12.49 47.86 -13.34
CA LYS A 588 11.48 47.47 -12.36
C LYS A 588 10.29 46.81 -13.06
N PHE A 589 10.04 45.54 -12.77
CA PHE A 589 8.82 44.84 -13.18
C PHE A 589 8.21 44.11 -11.99
N ASN A 590 6.88 44.18 -11.88
CA ASN A 590 6.13 43.45 -10.85
C ASN A 590 4.85 42.88 -11.46
N ALA A 591 4.55 41.61 -11.20
CA ALA A 591 3.29 40.97 -11.55
C ALA A 591 2.67 40.26 -10.35
N TYR A 592 1.34 40.30 -10.29
CA TYR A 592 0.52 39.71 -9.25
C TYR A 592 -0.59 38.92 -9.93
N GLU A 593 -0.71 37.62 -9.69
CA GLU A 593 -1.81 36.78 -10.19
C GLU A 593 -2.54 36.13 -9.01
N VAL A 594 -3.87 36.01 -9.10
CA VAL A 594 -4.60 34.91 -8.46
C VAL A 594 -4.61 33.72 -9.40
N PHE A 595 -4.52 32.50 -8.87
CA PHE A 595 -4.55 31.28 -9.69
C PHE A 595 -5.35 30.14 -9.05
N VAL A 596 -5.83 29.24 -9.91
CA VAL A 596 -6.35 27.91 -9.59
C VAL A 596 -5.61 26.87 -10.42
N ASN A 597 -5.20 25.76 -9.82
CA ASN A 597 -4.60 24.61 -10.51
C ASN A 597 -5.31 23.31 -10.07
N ILE A 598 -5.75 22.51 -11.05
CA ILE A 598 -6.42 21.22 -10.88
C ILE A 598 -5.52 20.13 -11.50
N ILE A 599 -5.08 19.15 -10.69
CA ILE A 599 -4.09 18.15 -11.09
C ILE A 599 -4.57 16.71 -10.78
N ARG A 600 -4.63 15.86 -11.81
CA ARG A 600 -4.54 14.39 -11.68
C ARG A 600 -3.15 13.97 -12.17
N ASN A 601 -2.29 13.55 -11.25
CA ASN A 601 -0.84 13.42 -11.48
C ASN A 601 -0.45 12.09 -12.18
N GLU A 602 0.45 12.15 -13.19
CA GLU A 602 0.92 10.99 -13.96
C GLU A 602 1.57 9.88 -13.13
N VAL A 603 2.15 10.22 -11.96
CA VAL A 603 2.82 9.28 -11.04
C VAL A 603 1.80 8.52 -10.16
N ALA A 604 0.58 9.04 -10.02
CA ALA A 604 -0.44 8.48 -9.12
C ALA A 604 -1.38 7.46 -9.80
N ILE A 605 -1.41 7.43 -11.13
CA ILE A 605 -2.38 6.65 -11.92
C ILE A 605 -1.89 5.25 -12.32
N LYS A 606 -2.84 4.33 -12.50
CA LYS A 606 -2.59 2.97 -13.03
C LYS A 606 -2.31 3.01 -14.54
N SER A 607 -1.94 1.87 -15.12
CA SER A 607 -2.07 1.67 -16.56
C SER A 607 -3.51 1.90 -17.02
N GLU A 608 -3.67 2.31 -18.28
CA GLU A 608 -4.96 2.57 -18.95
C GLU A 608 -5.80 3.72 -18.37
N GLU A 609 -5.22 4.52 -17.46
CA GLU A 609 -5.84 5.71 -16.89
C GLU A 609 -5.39 7.02 -17.58
N TRP A 610 -6.30 8.02 -17.53
CA TRP A 610 -6.03 9.41 -17.91
C TRP A 610 -5.41 10.21 -16.77
N PHE A 611 -4.52 11.15 -17.11
CA PHE A 611 -3.99 12.18 -16.21
C PHE A 611 -4.12 13.56 -16.87
N TYR A 612 -4.19 14.61 -16.05
CA TYR A 612 -4.42 15.97 -16.55
C TYR A 612 -3.91 17.03 -15.56
N GLU A 613 -3.62 18.20 -16.09
CA GLU A 613 -3.30 19.41 -15.32
C GLU A 613 -3.92 20.62 -16.01
N LEU A 614 -4.65 21.44 -15.26
CA LEU A 614 -5.24 22.68 -15.74
C LEU A 614 -4.94 23.79 -14.73
N THR A 615 -4.12 24.76 -15.15
CA THR A 615 -3.89 26.01 -14.42
C THR A 615 -4.56 27.16 -15.14
N ALA A 616 -5.33 27.96 -14.41
CA ALA A 616 -5.81 29.27 -14.84
C ALA A 616 -5.35 30.32 -13.83
N ALA A 617 -4.79 31.43 -14.31
CA ALA A 617 -4.37 32.56 -13.49
C ALA A 617 -4.77 33.89 -14.15
N THR A 618 -5.00 34.92 -13.34
CA THR A 618 -5.39 36.27 -13.78
C THR A 618 -4.95 37.31 -12.77
N GLY A 619 -4.70 38.55 -13.19
CA GLY A 619 -4.31 39.62 -12.29
C GLY A 619 -3.76 40.85 -13.01
N PHE A 620 -2.63 41.38 -12.53
CA PHE A 620 -2.05 42.62 -13.03
C PHE A 620 -0.52 42.58 -13.13
N GLN A 621 0.03 43.37 -14.05
CA GLN A 621 1.47 43.66 -14.14
C GLN A 621 1.75 45.16 -14.24
N PHE A 622 2.95 45.53 -13.80
CA PHE A 622 3.50 46.87 -13.81
C PHE A 622 4.91 46.80 -14.40
N ILE A 623 5.18 47.66 -15.38
CA ILE A 623 6.48 47.79 -16.06
C ILE A 623 6.96 49.21 -15.78
N GLU A 624 8.17 49.37 -15.25
CA GLU A 624 8.74 50.61 -14.74
C GLU A 624 7.79 51.38 -13.79
N ASN A 625 7.16 52.44 -14.29
CA ASN A 625 6.13 53.25 -13.62
C ASN A 625 4.88 53.42 -14.52
N ASP A 626 4.72 52.56 -15.53
CA ASP A 626 3.60 52.59 -16.48
C ASP A 626 2.26 52.23 -15.83
N ALA A 627 1.17 52.55 -16.53
CA ALA A 627 -0.18 52.19 -16.13
C ALA A 627 -0.35 50.67 -15.96
N LYS A 628 -1.10 50.28 -14.92
CA LYS A 628 -1.42 48.90 -14.58
C LYS A 628 -2.05 48.13 -15.75
N GLN A 629 -1.35 47.11 -16.25
CA GLN A 629 -1.85 46.20 -17.28
C GLN A 629 -2.50 44.97 -16.65
N SER A 630 -3.47 44.34 -17.32
CA SER A 630 -4.06 43.07 -16.89
C SER A 630 -3.23 41.86 -17.34
N THR A 631 -3.16 40.82 -16.52
CA THR A 631 -2.52 39.54 -16.87
C THR A 631 -3.53 38.39 -16.89
N TYR A 632 -3.27 37.39 -17.73
CA TYR A 632 -3.88 36.08 -17.73
C TYR A 632 -2.85 35.01 -18.11
N ARG A 633 -3.09 33.78 -17.64
CA ARG A 633 -2.30 32.60 -18.00
C ARG A 633 -3.18 31.36 -17.94
N VAL A 634 -3.21 30.59 -19.03
CA VAL A 634 -3.93 29.31 -19.13
C VAL A 634 -2.93 28.25 -19.55
N GLN A 635 -2.83 27.17 -18.78
CA GLN A 635 -1.93 26.05 -19.05
C GLN A 635 -2.70 24.75 -18.89
N ALA A 636 -2.75 23.95 -19.95
CA ALA A 636 -3.52 22.72 -20.02
C ALA A 636 -2.62 21.55 -20.44
N LYS A 637 -2.88 20.38 -19.86
CA LYS A 637 -2.20 19.12 -20.17
C LYS A 637 -3.21 17.99 -20.06
N LEU A 638 -3.28 17.14 -21.07
CA LEU A 638 -4.11 15.94 -21.09
C LEU A 638 -3.25 14.77 -21.56
N GLY A 639 -3.26 13.67 -20.81
CA GLY A 639 -2.43 12.51 -21.11
C GLY A 639 -3.01 11.19 -20.66
N TYR A 640 -2.40 10.12 -21.15
CA TYR A 640 -2.84 8.75 -20.98
C TYR A 640 -1.64 7.84 -20.69
N LYS A 641 -1.74 6.99 -19.67
CA LYS A 641 -0.71 6.01 -19.30
C LYS A 641 -0.99 4.69 -20.02
N ILE A 642 -0.49 4.61 -21.26
CA ILE A 642 -0.62 3.45 -22.15
C ILE A 642 -0.18 2.14 -21.47
N SER A 643 0.85 2.19 -20.63
CA SER A 643 1.25 1.06 -19.77
C SER A 643 2.07 1.53 -18.58
N ASP A 644 2.41 0.62 -17.66
CA ASP A 644 3.35 0.88 -16.56
C ASP A 644 4.72 1.36 -17.06
N ARG A 645 5.03 1.12 -18.34
CA ARG A 645 6.27 1.53 -19.01
C ARG A 645 6.12 2.71 -19.96
N SER A 646 4.92 3.19 -20.28
CA SER A 646 4.74 4.21 -21.32
C SER A 646 3.56 5.15 -21.06
N LEU A 647 3.78 6.45 -21.31
CA LEU A 647 2.74 7.48 -21.27
C LEU A 647 2.91 8.50 -22.38
N VAL A 648 1.79 9.09 -22.81
CA VAL A 648 1.73 10.19 -23.77
C VAL A 648 0.88 11.33 -23.21
N ASN A 649 1.19 12.57 -23.55
CA ASN A 649 0.38 13.74 -23.23
C ASN A 649 0.50 14.82 -24.30
N ILE A 650 -0.60 15.52 -24.54
CA ILE A 650 -0.62 16.82 -25.20
C ILE A 650 -0.60 17.92 -24.13
N PHE A 651 -0.02 19.07 -24.46
CA PHE A 651 -0.04 20.25 -23.60
C PHE A 651 -0.17 21.53 -24.43
N ALA A 652 -0.76 22.56 -23.82
CA ALA A 652 -0.84 23.90 -24.35
C ALA A 652 -0.63 24.92 -23.22
N SER A 653 -0.02 26.06 -23.52
CA SER A 653 0.20 27.16 -22.59
C SER A 653 0.02 28.48 -23.33
N GLN A 654 -0.81 29.39 -22.81
CA GLN A 654 -0.94 30.75 -23.32
C GLN A 654 -0.92 31.76 -22.16
N SER A 655 -0.24 32.89 -22.34
CA SER A 655 -0.23 33.99 -21.37
C SER A 655 0.09 35.32 -22.06
N ASN A 656 -0.28 36.44 -21.42
CA ASN A 656 0.09 37.80 -21.84
C ASN A 656 1.08 38.50 -20.87
N ILE A 657 1.62 37.78 -19.88
CA ILE A 657 2.61 38.34 -18.96
C ILE A 657 3.89 38.72 -19.73
N ALA A 658 4.40 39.93 -19.50
CA ALA A 658 5.54 40.48 -20.27
C ALA A 658 6.82 39.65 -20.12
N SER A 659 6.98 38.97 -18.98
CA SER A 659 8.09 38.06 -18.67
C SER A 659 8.06 36.72 -19.42
N ALA A 660 7.00 36.43 -20.20
CA ALA A 660 6.87 35.21 -21.00
C ALA A 660 7.40 35.32 -22.44
N THR A 661 7.88 36.50 -22.86
CA THR A 661 8.34 36.79 -24.22
C THR A 661 9.63 37.59 -24.25
N ALA A 662 10.36 37.54 -25.37
CA ALA A 662 11.38 38.55 -25.68
C ALA A 662 10.76 39.87 -26.18
N SER A 663 9.65 39.79 -26.92
CA SER A 663 8.97 40.91 -27.58
C SER A 663 7.46 40.67 -27.67
N GLY A 664 6.66 41.53 -27.02
CA GLY A 664 5.21 41.58 -27.16
C GLY A 664 4.41 40.80 -26.10
N PHE A 665 3.29 41.37 -25.63
CA PHE A 665 2.49 40.83 -24.53
C PHE A 665 1.60 39.60 -24.87
N ARG A 666 2.06 38.59 -25.61
CA ARG A 666 1.34 37.32 -25.78
C ARG A 666 2.26 36.19 -26.25
N PHE A 667 2.36 35.12 -25.45
CA PHE A 667 3.05 33.88 -25.76
C PHE A 667 2.08 32.70 -25.88
N THR A 668 2.30 31.79 -26.84
CA THR A 668 1.62 30.50 -26.93
C THR A 668 2.62 29.37 -27.20
N GLU A 669 2.56 28.27 -26.44
CA GLU A 669 3.22 26.98 -26.74
C GLU A 669 2.16 25.88 -26.85
N ILE A 670 2.29 24.99 -27.85
CA ILE A 670 1.51 23.75 -27.99
C ILE A 670 2.49 22.60 -28.27
N GLY A 671 2.24 21.41 -27.73
CA GLY A 671 3.09 20.26 -28.05
C GLY A 671 2.64 18.92 -27.49
N VAL A 672 3.51 17.93 -27.70
CA VAL A 672 3.32 16.52 -27.36
C VAL A 672 4.53 16.02 -26.58
N ARG A 673 4.29 15.20 -25.55
CA ARG A 673 5.34 14.52 -24.79
C ARG A 673 5.07 13.02 -24.71
N PHE A 674 6.11 12.21 -24.94
CA PHE A 674 6.08 10.76 -24.82
C PHE A 674 7.24 10.27 -23.94
N LYS A 675 6.93 9.52 -22.88
CA LYS A 675 7.91 8.96 -21.94
C LYS A 675 7.83 7.44 -21.93
N TRP A 676 9.00 6.79 -21.97
CA TRP A 676 9.12 5.33 -22.04
C TRP A 676 10.22 4.79 -21.13
N LEU A 677 9.88 3.81 -20.28
CA LEU A 677 10.82 3.03 -19.48
C LEU A 677 11.50 1.98 -20.37
N LEU A 678 12.79 2.15 -20.63
CA LEU A 678 13.58 1.36 -21.60
C LEU A 678 13.67 -0.13 -21.23
N LEU A 679 13.65 -0.46 -19.94
CA LEU A 679 13.69 -1.84 -19.41
C LEU A 679 12.38 -2.22 -18.70
N LYS A 680 12.24 -3.50 -18.32
CA LYS A 680 11.14 -4.01 -17.47
C LYS A 680 11.41 -3.87 -15.95
N LYS A 681 12.66 -3.63 -15.55
CA LYS A 681 13.16 -3.53 -14.17
C LYS A 681 14.44 -2.65 -14.13
N PRO A 682 14.85 -2.13 -12.96
CA PRO A 682 16.14 -1.48 -12.78
C PRO A 682 17.32 -2.36 -13.21
N ILE A 683 18.39 -1.74 -13.71
CA ILE A 683 19.54 -2.49 -14.24
C ILE A 683 20.33 -3.23 -13.15
N PHE A 684 20.39 -2.69 -11.93
CA PHE A 684 21.11 -3.31 -10.81
C PHE A 684 20.46 -4.63 -10.35
N LYS A 685 19.12 -4.71 -10.30
CA LYS A 685 18.40 -5.94 -9.94
C LYS A 685 18.58 -7.11 -10.93
N LYS A 686 19.16 -6.87 -12.12
CA LYS A 686 19.57 -7.97 -13.03
C LYS A 686 20.81 -8.73 -12.55
N LYS A 687 21.63 -8.16 -11.64
CA LYS A 687 22.84 -8.82 -11.15
C LYS A 687 22.56 -9.87 -10.07
N GLU A 688 21.49 -9.69 -9.30
CA GLU A 688 21.14 -10.54 -8.16
C GLU A 688 20.48 -11.87 -8.57
N GLN A 689 20.12 -12.06 -9.85
CA GLN A 689 19.56 -13.30 -10.40
C GLN A 689 20.60 -14.16 -11.14
N LYS A 690 21.89 -14.06 -10.76
CA LYS A 690 23.00 -14.76 -11.42
C LYS A 690 24.03 -15.41 -10.48
N ASN A 691 23.76 -15.40 -9.17
CA ASN A 691 24.52 -16.10 -8.14
C ASN A 691 23.59 -17.10 -7.45
#